data_AF-A0A2S1LJ40-F1
#
_entry.id   AF-A0A2S1LJ40-F1
#
_cell.length_a   1.000
_cell.length_b   1.000
_cell.length_c   1.000
_cell.angle_alpha   90.00
_cell.angle_beta   90.00
_cell.angle_gamma   90.00
#
_symmetry.space_group_name_H-M   'P 1'
#
loop_
_entity.id
_entity.type
_entity.pdbx_description
1 polymer ?
#
loop_
_entity_poly.entity_id
_entity_poly.type
_entity_poly.pdbx_seq_one_letter_code
_entity_poly.pdbx_strand_id
1 'polypeptide(L)'
;MNNHNTRIVLKTIQISTSLSTNLLSEFQNVQTIEIENKPFAEGAFGEVYVCLKVNGQKPSVPQVIKLFKEDSQNKQDHNYNTIRKLQQKIDVKNQQLKQNSGKIITDSYPALKGLPQFSFEGNINGKLYRGFASTNLKKIGFEEFIDILDKSYKEYQKISIDKKMLIAFHLASGFKLLQEIFFIHADLKPEAIFINTKSNECAIIDFDSGTITENKDDTPNTWGAPNDWVAPEIWEQLKQIGSGGLQQVKVNLLSDLWSVAVGIHYILTTTHPLFYLNELSPRVTKEYFKKYKWPEIAENEPFFNERNKTQYIPVKNWLQNTLPNSIYKQLYNTVNYGYLNPIQRTTYNEWEKVLSSVQVPPIITQFKSNSKQILLGNELTLEWEIQNSTSVKIDNGIGIVKSSDVISIKPSKNTIYKLMAKNAFDKIEQTLEIEVLPPPKIVEFKSKHQKIGYGNTTQLVWNIENAQNVELNIGGKTEILTNKDERNINPTEHTKYVLIITALDGITKTEKEVTVKVFKKIEIKSFTSDFIFVVQSIPITLTWEVENASKIIIEDDFGKQRDVSNSSNLIEHIKKDCTYRIRCSNDLFNAVSEKISINLVQNKYELDLNGLVPRFDQILPDIGKAINLDRDFIPSLDYEKVLNIQTIDCNLSIDLSNGEIETKIAKKITKPKIIKIIVEKLKSYIQTS
;
A
#
# COMPACT_ATOMS: atom_id res chain seq x y z
N MET A 1 -16.22 -38.77 8.51
CA MET A 1 -16.43 -38.74 7.04
C MET A 1 -17.81 -39.32 6.76
N ASN A 2 -18.61 -38.71 5.89
CA ASN A 2 -19.80 -39.33 5.30
C ASN A 2 -20.20 -38.56 4.02
N ASN A 3 -19.39 -38.73 2.97
CA ASN A 3 -19.69 -38.16 1.65
C ASN A 3 -20.79 -38.99 0.98
N HIS A 4 -22.05 -38.72 1.29
CA HIS A 4 -23.13 -39.07 0.37
C HIS A 4 -23.00 -38.20 -0.88
N ASN A 5 -22.20 -38.69 -1.83
CA ASN A 5 -22.26 -38.29 -3.23
C ASN A 5 -23.60 -38.77 -3.81
N THR A 6 -24.68 -38.08 -3.43
CA THR A 6 -25.98 -38.19 -4.10
C THR A 6 -25.74 -37.76 -5.54
N ARG A 7 -25.64 -38.72 -6.46
CA ARG A 7 -25.58 -38.42 -7.90
C ARG A 7 -26.83 -37.61 -8.24
N ILE A 8 -26.66 -36.32 -8.49
CA ILE A 8 -27.74 -35.47 -8.99
C ILE A 8 -28.16 -36.09 -10.32
N VAL A 9 -29.37 -36.63 -10.37
CA VAL A 9 -29.95 -37.10 -11.62
C VAL A 9 -30.29 -35.86 -12.44
N LEU A 10 -29.85 -35.84 -13.69
CA LEU A 10 -29.97 -34.71 -14.60
C LEU A 10 -31.03 -35.03 -15.65
N LYS A 11 -31.89 -34.06 -15.97
CA LYS A 11 -32.64 -34.05 -17.24
C LYS A 11 -31.85 -33.16 -18.21
N THR A 12 -31.59 -33.66 -19.41
CA THR A 12 -30.98 -32.86 -20.48
C THR A 12 -32.05 -32.54 -21.53
N ILE A 13 -32.24 -31.26 -21.80
CA ILE A 13 -33.11 -30.77 -22.88
C ILE A 13 -32.24 -30.54 -24.12
N GLN A 14 -32.62 -31.16 -25.24
CA GLN A 14 -32.03 -30.92 -26.56
C GLN A 14 -32.83 -29.83 -27.27
N ILE A 15 -32.22 -28.66 -27.51
CA ILE A 15 -32.96 -27.48 -28.00
C ILE A 15 -33.15 -27.53 -29.51
N SER A 16 -34.41 -27.36 -29.93
CA SER A 16 -34.84 -27.33 -31.33
C SER A 16 -34.93 -25.90 -31.85
N THR A 17 -35.46 -24.98 -31.04
CA THR A 17 -35.47 -23.54 -31.34
C THR A 17 -35.22 -22.74 -30.05
N SER A 18 -34.58 -21.58 -30.16
CA SER A 18 -34.41 -20.64 -29.03
C SER A 18 -34.56 -19.19 -29.47
N LEU A 19 -34.99 -18.33 -28.56
CA LEU A 19 -34.97 -16.87 -28.70
C LEU A 19 -34.27 -16.27 -27.49
N SER A 20 -33.15 -15.57 -27.72
CA SER A 20 -32.42 -14.85 -26.67
C SER A 20 -32.95 -13.43 -26.47
N THR A 21 -32.85 -12.92 -25.25
CA THR A 21 -33.10 -11.50 -24.92
C THR A 21 -31.81 -10.67 -25.02
N ASN A 22 -30.67 -11.29 -25.35
CA ASN A 22 -29.33 -10.70 -25.39
C ASN A 22 -28.89 -9.98 -24.09
N LEU A 23 -29.57 -10.19 -22.96
CA LEU A 23 -29.18 -9.61 -21.66
C LEU A 23 -27.77 -10.10 -21.30
N LEU A 24 -27.60 -11.42 -21.22
CA LEU A 24 -26.31 -12.11 -21.12
C LEU A 24 -25.98 -12.81 -22.45
N SER A 25 -24.77 -12.59 -22.96
CA SER A 25 -24.34 -13.09 -24.28
C SER A 25 -24.10 -14.60 -24.34
N GLU A 26 -23.87 -15.26 -23.20
CA GLU A 26 -23.76 -16.72 -23.10
C GLU A 26 -25.02 -17.47 -23.59
N PHE A 27 -26.17 -16.77 -23.65
CA PHE A 27 -27.45 -17.34 -24.07
C PHE A 27 -27.87 -16.97 -25.51
N GLN A 28 -26.94 -16.56 -26.37
CA GLN A 28 -27.26 -16.25 -27.78
C GLN A 28 -27.59 -17.49 -28.62
N ASN A 29 -26.87 -18.59 -28.39
CA ASN A 29 -26.99 -19.83 -29.17
C ASN A 29 -27.17 -21.03 -28.23
N VAL A 30 -28.39 -21.25 -27.74
CA VAL A 30 -28.68 -22.32 -26.77
C VAL A 30 -28.97 -23.63 -27.51
N GLN A 31 -28.13 -24.65 -27.30
CA GLN A 31 -28.23 -25.98 -27.91
C GLN A 31 -28.64 -27.05 -26.90
N THR A 32 -28.14 -26.98 -25.67
CA THR A 32 -28.51 -27.92 -24.59
C THR A 32 -28.70 -27.22 -23.26
N ILE A 33 -29.59 -27.78 -22.43
CA ILE A 33 -29.81 -27.34 -21.05
C ILE A 33 -29.79 -28.56 -20.13
N GLU A 34 -29.04 -28.49 -19.04
CA GLU A 34 -29.07 -29.50 -17.96
C GLU A 34 -29.81 -28.92 -16.76
N ILE A 35 -30.82 -29.64 -16.28
CA ILE A 35 -31.63 -29.27 -15.12
C ILE A 35 -31.69 -30.41 -14.09
N GLU A 36 -32.03 -30.08 -12.84
CA GLU A 36 -32.33 -31.08 -11.81
C GLU A 36 -33.53 -31.97 -12.21
N ASN A 37 -33.55 -33.24 -11.78
CA ASN A 37 -34.60 -34.18 -12.19
C ASN A 37 -36.02 -33.81 -11.69
N LYS A 38 -36.12 -33.08 -10.57
CA LYS A 38 -37.39 -32.63 -9.98
C LYS A 38 -37.51 -31.11 -10.03
N PRO A 39 -38.71 -30.54 -10.22
CA PRO A 39 -38.92 -29.12 -10.00
C PRO A 39 -38.80 -28.79 -8.51
N PHE A 40 -38.43 -27.55 -8.19
CA PHE A 40 -38.41 -27.04 -6.81
C PHE A 40 -39.63 -26.16 -6.50
N ALA A 41 -40.36 -25.71 -7.53
CA ALA A 41 -41.64 -25.02 -7.44
C ALA A 41 -42.53 -25.42 -8.63
N GLU A 42 -43.84 -25.40 -8.44
CA GLU A 42 -44.82 -25.82 -9.44
C GLU A 42 -46.07 -24.94 -9.33
N GLY A 43 -46.64 -24.56 -10.48
CA GLY A 43 -47.84 -23.72 -10.55
C GLY A 43 -48.85 -24.24 -11.59
N ALA A 44 -49.90 -23.45 -11.83
CA ALA A 44 -50.96 -23.80 -12.78
C ALA A 44 -50.42 -23.99 -14.22
N PHE A 45 -49.56 -23.08 -14.68
CA PHE A 45 -49.07 -23.03 -16.06
C PHE A 45 -47.74 -23.75 -16.30
N GLY A 46 -47.05 -24.22 -15.26
CA GLY A 46 -45.69 -24.75 -15.43
C GLY A 46 -45.03 -25.35 -14.19
N GLU A 47 -43.85 -25.93 -14.43
CA GLU A 47 -42.92 -26.48 -13.45
C GLU A 47 -41.61 -25.68 -13.48
N VAL A 48 -41.03 -25.35 -12.32
CA VAL A 48 -39.79 -24.57 -12.23
C VAL A 48 -38.64 -25.41 -11.67
N TYR A 49 -37.57 -25.50 -12.45
CA TYR A 49 -36.39 -26.32 -12.20
C TYR A 49 -35.14 -25.45 -11.98
N VAL A 50 -34.18 -25.95 -11.20
CA VAL A 50 -32.85 -25.32 -11.13
C VAL A 50 -32.10 -25.62 -12.44
N CYS A 51 -31.57 -24.56 -13.08
CA CYS A 51 -30.65 -24.72 -14.20
C CYS A 51 -29.24 -25.02 -13.67
N LEU A 52 -28.66 -26.12 -14.13
CA LEU A 52 -27.32 -26.57 -13.72
C LEU A 52 -26.27 -26.20 -14.77
N LYS A 53 -26.57 -26.44 -16.06
CA LYS A 53 -25.72 -26.05 -17.19
C LYS A 53 -26.53 -25.57 -18.40
N VAL A 54 -25.93 -24.72 -19.21
CA VAL A 54 -26.32 -24.40 -20.58
C VAL A 54 -25.12 -24.68 -21.49
N ASN A 55 -25.32 -25.38 -22.62
CA ASN A 55 -24.25 -25.79 -23.55
C ASN A 55 -23.07 -26.51 -22.85
N GLY A 56 -23.35 -27.31 -21.83
CA GLY A 56 -22.33 -28.00 -21.02
C GLY A 56 -21.52 -27.11 -20.07
N GLN A 57 -21.79 -25.79 -20.00
CA GLN A 57 -21.15 -24.85 -19.07
C GLN A 57 -22.11 -24.38 -17.98
N LYS A 58 -21.60 -24.08 -16.79
CA LYS A 58 -22.40 -23.48 -15.72
C LYS A 58 -22.66 -22.00 -16.04
N PRO A 59 -23.92 -21.51 -16.03
CA PRO A 59 -24.23 -20.10 -16.29
C PRO A 59 -23.46 -19.11 -15.41
N SER A 60 -23.07 -17.97 -15.98
CA SER A 60 -22.37 -16.90 -15.27
C SER A 60 -23.19 -16.31 -14.12
N VAL A 61 -24.50 -16.17 -14.33
CA VAL A 61 -25.50 -15.82 -13.31
C VAL A 61 -26.41 -17.04 -13.10
N PRO A 62 -26.65 -17.52 -11.87
CA PRO A 62 -27.53 -18.66 -11.61
C PRO A 62 -28.92 -18.52 -12.25
N GLN A 63 -29.41 -19.56 -12.92
CA GLN A 63 -30.69 -19.55 -13.64
C GLN A 63 -31.70 -20.58 -13.07
N VAL A 64 -32.97 -20.40 -13.40
CA VAL A 64 -34.06 -21.38 -13.30
C VAL A 64 -34.68 -21.58 -14.67
N ILE A 65 -35.25 -22.75 -14.90
CA ILE A 65 -36.00 -23.09 -16.13
C ILE A 65 -37.48 -23.29 -15.75
N LYS A 66 -38.38 -22.47 -16.30
CA LYS A 66 -39.83 -22.68 -16.24
C LYS A 66 -40.25 -23.45 -17.49
N LEU A 67 -40.67 -24.70 -17.33
CA LEU A 67 -41.28 -25.51 -18.38
C LEU A 67 -42.79 -25.33 -18.32
N PHE A 68 -43.42 -25.03 -19.45
CA PHE A 68 -44.88 -24.90 -19.50
C PHE A 68 -45.56 -26.27 -19.47
N LYS A 69 -46.68 -26.37 -18.76
CA LYS A 69 -47.58 -27.53 -18.78
C LYS A 69 -48.48 -27.46 -20.01
N GLU A 70 -48.64 -28.57 -20.71
CA GLU A 70 -49.67 -28.72 -21.73
C GLU A 70 -51.06 -28.68 -21.07
N ASP A 71 -51.98 -27.87 -21.58
CA ASP A 71 -53.38 -27.91 -21.19
C ASP A 71 -54.32 -28.11 -22.40
N SER A 72 -55.56 -28.51 -22.12
CA SER A 72 -56.57 -28.82 -23.15
C SER A 72 -57.10 -27.59 -23.90
N GLN A 73 -56.57 -26.40 -23.63
CA GLN A 73 -56.91 -25.13 -24.27
C GLN A 73 -55.69 -24.48 -24.96
N ASN A 74 -54.56 -25.18 -25.00
CA ASN A 74 -53.26 -24.73 -25.51
C ASN A 74 -52.75 -23.40 -24.91
N LYS A 75 -53.04 -23.12 -23.63
CA LYS A 75 -52.57 -21.88 -22.98
C LYS A 75 -51.05 -21.75 -22.96
N GLN A 76 -50.33 -22.88 -22.96
CA GLN A 76 -48.87 -22.88 -23.05
C GLN A 76 -48.34 -22.16 -24.30
N ASP A 77 -49.09 -22.19 -25.41
CA ASP A 77 -48.67 -21.58 -26.68
C ASP A 77 -48.86 -20.06 -26.65
N HIS A 78 -49.93 -19.56 -26.02
CA HIS A 78 -50.06 -18.11 -25.76
C HIS A 78 -48.99 -17.65 -24.77
N ASN A 79 -48.80 -18.32 -23.62
CA ASN A 79 -47.78 -17.95 -22.64
C ASN A 79 -46.38 -17.89 -23.29
N TYR A 80 -46.04 -18.91 -24.09
CA TYR A 80 -44.79 -18.96 -24.84
C TYR A 80 -44.65 -17.79 -25.85
N ASN A 81 -45.72 -17.48 -26.59
CA ASN A 81 -45.73 -16.36 -27.55
C ASN A 81 -45.65 -14.99 -26.87
N THR A 82 -46.34 -14.78 -25.74
CA THR A 82 -46.25 -13.56 -24.91
C THR A 82 -44.81 -13.34 -24.43
N ILE A 83 -44.17 -14.39 -23.89
CA ILE A 83 -42.76 -14.33 -23.50
C ILE A 83 -41.88 -13.97 -24.70
N ARG A 84 -42.08 -14.60 -25.88
CA ARG A 84 -41.30 -14.27 -27.09
C ARG A 84 -41.49 -12.83 -27.57
N LYS A 85 -42.72 -12.32 -27.61
CA LYS A 85 -43.01 -10.91 -27.93
C LYS A 85 -42.29 -9.95 -26.96
N LEU A 86 -42.39 -10.22 -25.66
CA LEU A 86 -41.72 -9.42 -24.61
C LEU A 86 -40.20 -9.42 -24.81
N GLN A 87 -39.58 -10.59 -25.01
CA GLN A 87 -38.14 -10.70 -25.23
C GLN A 87 -37.65 -9.88 -26.44
N GLN A 88 -38.39 -9.86 -27.55
CA GLN A 88 -38.03 -9.07 -28.73
C GLN A 88 -38.01 -7.56 -28.42
N LYS A 89 -38.98 -7.05 -27.64
CA LYS A 89 -39.00 -5.64 -27.23
C LYS A 89 -37.87 -5.31 -26.24
N ILE A 90 -37.61 -6.21 -25.29
CA ILE A 90 -36.55 -6.05 -24.29
C ILE A 90 -35.16 -6.09 -24.97
N ASP A 91 -34.94 -6.95 -25.97
CA ASP A 91 -33.69 -6.98 -26.74
C ASP A 91 -33.40 -5.64 -27.41
N VAL A 92 -34.37 -5.05 -28.12
CA VAL A 92 -34.24 -3.73 -28.74
C VAL A 92 -33.89 -2.65 -27.70
N LYS A 93 -34.59 -2.61 -26.56
CA LYS A 93 -34.29 -1.66 -25.46
C LYS A 93 -32.91 -1.91 -24.83
N ASN A 94 -32.49 -3.17 -24.73
CA ASN A 94 -31.20 -3.58 -24.18
C ASN A 94 -30.04 -3.19 -25.10
N GLN A 95 -30.19 -3.33 -26.42
CA GLN A 95 -29.23 -2.84 -27.41
C GLN A 95 -29.08 -1.32 -27.35
N GLN A 96 -30.19 -0.58 -27.26
CA GLN A 96 -30.19 0.89 -27.09
C GLN A 96 -29.46 1.32 -25.79
N LEU A 97 -29.72 0.65 -24.66
CA LEU A 97 -29.04 0.95 -23.39
C LEU A 97 -27.55 0.60 -23.41
N LYS A 98 -27.17 -0.53 -24.03
CA LYS A 98 -25.76 -0.90 -24.24
C LYS A 98 -25.02 0.15 -25.08
N GLN A 99 -25.62 0.62 -26.17
CA GLN A 99 -25.06 1.66 -27.04
C GLN A 99 -24.92 3.00 -26.30
N ASN A 100 -25.96 3.44 -25.58
CA ASN A 100 -26.00 4.76 -24.96
C ASN A 100 -25.24 4.86 -23.63
N SER A 101 -24.98 3.74 -22.94
CA SER A 101 -24.46 3.76 -21.55
C SER A 101 -23.51 2.63 -21.17
N GLY A 102 -23.28 1.64 -22.03
CA GLY A 102 -22.49 0.44 -21.73
C GLY A 102 -23.13 -0.52 -20.72
N LYS A 103 -24.34 -0.24 -20.22
CA LYS A 103 -25.10 -1.06 -19.26
C LYS A 103 -26.09 -1.99 -19.95
N ILE A 104 -26.51 -3.06 -19.26
CA ILE A 104 -27.67 -3.87 -19.66
C ILE A 104 -28.93 -3.42 -18.90
N ILE A 105 -30.13 -3.81 -19.35
CA ILE A 105 -31.40 -3.41 -18.71
C ILE A 105 -31.40 -3.68 -17.20
N THR A 106 -30.91 -4.84 -16.76
CA THR A 106 -30.93 -5.25 -15.35
C THR A 106 -29.95 -4.49 -14.44
N ASP A 107 -29.02 -3.72 -15.01
CA ASP A 107 -28.12 -2.81 -14.27
C ASP A 107 -28.75 -1.44 -13.99
N SER A 108 -29.72 -1.04 -14.83
CA SER A 108 -30.44 0.24 -14.73
C SER A 108 -31.82 0.06 -14.08
N TYR A 109 -32.45 -1.10 -14.28
CA TYR A 109 -33.79 -1.44 -13.80
C TYR A 109 -33.74 -2.76 -13.01
N PRO A 110 -33.35 -2.75 -11.72
CA PRO A 110 -33.28 -3.96 -10.89
C PRO A 110 -34.58 -4.78 -10.83
N ALA A 111 -35.73 -4.09 -10.90
CA ALA A 111 -37.06 -4.71 -10.99
C ALA A 111 -37.19 -5.71 -12.17
N LEU A 112 -36.36 -5.59 -13.19
CA LEU A 112 -36.38 -6.44 -14.38
C LEU A 112 -35.35 -7.59 -14.34
N LYS A 113 -34.68 -7.82 -13.20
CA LYS A 113 -33.74 -8.96 -13.01
C LYS A 113 -34.41 -10.34 -13.18
N GLY A 114 -35.72 -10.44 -12.98
CA GLY A 114 -36.51 -11.66 -13.22
C GLY A 114 -37.00 -11.84 -14.67
N LEU A 115 -36.61 -10.96 -15.62
CA LEU A 115 -36.98 -11.13 -17.02
C LEU A 115 -36.40 -12.43 -17.62
N PRO A 116 -37.14 -13.08 -18.56
CA PRO A 116 -36.65 -14.19 -19.34
C PRO A 116 -35.31 -13.85 -20.04
N GLN A 117 -34.30 -14.69 -19.84
CA GLN A 117 -33.00 -14.58 -20.51
C GLN A 117 -33.04 -15.16 -21.93
N PHE A 118 -33.71 -16.31 -22.07
CA PHE A 118 -34.03 -16.93 -23.34
C PHE A 118 -35.29 -17.81 -23.20
N SER A 119 -36.06 -17.97 -24.26
CA SER A 119 -37.12 -18.97 -24.38
C SER A 119 -36.74 -20.03 -25.42
N PHE A 120 -37.34 -21.22 -25.33
CA PHE A 120 -36.95 -22.36 -26.16
C PHE A 120 -38.10 -23.34 -26.42
N GLU A 121 -37.98 -24.06 -27.53
CA GLU A 121 -38.62 -25.35 -27.74
C GLU A 121 -37.52 -26.42 -27.72
N GLY A 122 -37.71 -27.51 -26.99
CA GLY A 122 -36.69 -28.54 -26.86
C GLY A 122 -37.25 -29.89 -26.41
N ASN A 123 -36.51 -30.96 -26.70
CA ASN A 123 -36.94 -32.32 -26.47
C ASN A 123 -36.26 -32.93 -25.24
N ILE A 124 -37.04 -33.65 -24.44
CA ILE A 124 -36.58 -34.53 -23.35
C ILE A 124 -37.12 -35.93 -23.63
N ASN A 125 -36.25 -36.91 -23.83
CA ASN A 125 -36.60 -38.31 -24.11
C ASN A 125 -37.65 -38.51 -25.23
N GLY A 126 -37.62 -37.66 -26.27
CA GLY A 126 -38.54 -37.69 -27.41
C GLY A 126 -39.86 -36.95 -27.22
N LYS A 127 -40.14 -36.38 -26.03
CA LYS A 127 -41.25 -35.43 -25.83
C LYS A 127 -40.76 -33.99 -25.99
N LEU A 128 -41.51 -33.19 -26.75
CA LEU A 128 -41.31 -31.76 -26.91
C LEU A 128 -41.79 -30.99 -25.66
N TYR A 129 -41.05 -29.96 -25.27
CA TYR A 129 -41.38 -29.03 -24.21
C TYR A 129 -41.16 -27.58 -24.69
N ARG A 130 -42.02 -26.67 -24.21
CA ARG A 130 -41.84 -25.22 -24.34
C ARG A 130 -41.48 -24.63 -22.97
N GLY A 131 -40.62 -23.62 -22.95
CA GLY A 131 -40.23 -22.99 -21.70
C GLY A 131 -39.31 -21.78 -21.86
N PHE A 132 -38.86 -21.24 -20.73
CA PHE A 132 -37.87 -20.17 -20.68
C PHE A 132 -36.94 -20.27 -19.47
N ALA A 133 -35.77 -19.67 -19.61
CA ALA A 133 -34.82 -19.45 -18.53
C ALA A 133 -34.98 -18.05 -17.93
N SER A 134 -34.86 -17.92 -16.61
CA SER A 134 -34.77 -16.63 -15.91
C SER A 134 -33.81 -16.71 -14.72
N THR A 135 -33.36 -15.57 -14.22
CA THR A 135 -32.43 -15.46 -13.09
C THR A 135 -32.98 -16.18 -11.85
N ASN A 136 -32.15 -16.99 -11.20
CA ASN A 136 -32.48 -17.57 -9.90
C ASN A 136 -32.32 -16.51 -8.79
N LEU A 137 -33.36 -15.70 -8.60
CA LEU A 137 -33.38 -14.57 -7.68
C LEU A 137 -32.99 -14.97 -6.24
N LYS A 138 -33.44 -16.14 -5.74
CA LYS A 138 -33.03 -16.66 -4.42
C LYS A 138 -31.54 -16.96 -4.32
N LYS A 139 -30.87 -17.39 -5.39
CA LYS A 139 -29.41 -17.60 -5.42
C LYS A 139 -28.59 -16.31 -5.52
N ILE A 140 -29.20 -15.18 -5.90
CA ILE A 140 -28.56 -13.85 -5.89
C ILE A 140 -29.08 -12.95 -4.74
N GLY A 141 -29.65 -13.55 -3.69
CA GLY A 141 -29.92 -12.89 -2.40
C GLY A 141 -31.25 -12.14 -2.30
N PHE A 142 -32.20 -12.38 -3.22
CA PHE A 142 -33.58 -11.92 -3.07
C PHE A 142 -34.43 -12.96 -2.34
N GLU A 143 -35.44 -12.50 -1.61
CA GLU A 143 -36.48 -13.29 -0.96
C GLU A 143 -37.83 -13.01 -1.67
N GLU A 144 -38.76 -13.96 -1.69
CA GLU A 144 -40.11 -13.70 -2.22
C GLU A 144 -40.83 -12.71 -1.29
N PHE A 145 -41.60 -11.77 -1.84
CA PHE A 145 -42.24 -10.77 -0.98
C PHE A 145 -43.37 -11.39 -0.13
N ILE A 146 -44.03 -12.45 -0.62
CA ILE A 146 -44.93 -13.27 0.22
C ILE A 146 -44.18 -13.98 1.36
N ASP A 147 -42.98 -14.55 1.11
CA ASP A 147 -42.13 -15.13 2.16
C ASP A 147 -41.83 -14.09 3.26
N ILE A 148 -41.52 -12.84 2.85
CA ILE A 148 -41.27 -11.73 3.77
C ILE A 148 -42.53 -11.38 4.59
N LEU A 149 -43.69 -11.20 3.93
CA LEU A 149 -44.93 -10.81 4.59
C LEU A 149 -45.41 -11.86 5.62
N ASP A 150 -45.25 -13.14 5.31
CA ASP A 150 -45.63 -14.23 6.22
C ASP A 150 -44.63 -14.42 7.38
N LYS A 151 -43.32 -14.36 7.10
CA LYS A 151 -42.28 -14.90 8.00
C LYS A 151 -41.41 -13.83 8.65
N SER A 152 -41.13 -12.73 7.97
CA SER A 152 -40.12 -11.74 8.40
C SER A 152 -40.62 -10.28 8.45
N TYR A 153 -41.93 -10.04 8.31
CA TYR A 153 -42.52 -8.69 8.21
C TYR A 153 -42.13 -7.75 9.35
N LYS A 154 -41.93 -8.26 10.57
CA LYS A 154 -41.49 -7.47 11.75
C LYS A 154 -40.07 -6.94 11.60
N GLU A 155 -39.19 -7.68 10.92
CA GLU A 155 -37.82 -7.24 10.61
C GLU A 155 -37.82 -6.32 9.39
N TYR A 156 -38.60 -6.65 8.36
CA TYR A 156 -38.82 -5.77 7.20
C TYR A 156 -39.37 -4.40 7.62
N GLN A 157 -40.25 -4.35 8.61
CA GLN A 157 -40.81 -3.08 9.09
C GLN A 157 -39.78 -2.16 9.72
N LYS A 158 -38.69 -2.68 10.30
CA LYS A 158 -37.58 -1.90 10.88
C LYS A 158 -36.67 -1.25 9.81
N ILE A 159 -36.79 -1.63 8.54
CA ILE A 159 -36.04 -1.02 7.44
C ILE A 159 -36.44 0.46 7.32
N SER A 160 -35.47 1.35 7.16
CA SER A 160 -35.73 2.80 7.05
C SER A 160 -36.60 3.13 5.84
N ILE A 161 -37.36 4.22 5.96
CA ILE A 161 -38.29 4.67 4.91
C ILE A 161 -37.58 4.87 3.57
N ASP A 162 -36.37 5.45 3.54
CA ASP A 162 -35.60 5.73 2.33
C ASP A 162 -35.27 4.47 1.53
N LYS A 163 -34.99 3.37 2.24
CA LYS A 163 -34.74 2.05 1.66
C LYS A 163 -36.02 1.41 1.11
N LYS A 164 -37.15 1.51 1.82
CA LYS A 164 -38.46 1.07 1.31
C LYS A 164 -38.88 1.89 0.08
N MET A 165 -38.63 3.20 0.09
CA MET A 165 -38.88 4.10 -1.05
C MET A 165 -37.97 3.78 -2.25
N LEU A 166 -36.73 3.34 -2.04
CA LEU A 166 -35.84 2.87 -3.11
C LEU A 166 -36.33 1.54 -3.72
N ILE A 167 -36.79 0.58 -2.91
CA ILE A 167 -37.42 -0.67 -3.38
C ILE A 167 -38.68 -0.34 -4.21
N ALA A 168 -39.53 0.59 -3.74
CA ALA A 168 -40.71 1.05 -4.45
C ALA A 168 -40.38 1.82 -5.74
N PHE A 169 -39.33 2.64 -5.73
CA PHE A 169 -38.83 3.35 -6.92
C PHE A 169 -38.43 2.36 -8.01
N HIS A 170 -37.70 1.31 -7.66
CA HIS A 170 -37.33 0.27 -8.62
C HIS A 170 -38.56 -0.41 -9.23
N LEU A 171 -39.61 -0.70 -8.46
CA LEU A 171 -40.86 -1.27 -8.97
C LEU A 171 -41.51 -0.32 -9.99
N ALA A 172 -41.67 0.96 -9.65
CA ALA A 172 -42.26 1.96 -10.54
C ALA A 172 -41.44 2.17 -11.83
N SER A 173 -40.11 2.24 -11.72
CA SER A 173 -39.20 2.42 -12.87
C SER A 173 -39.17 1.19 -13.79
N GLY A 174 -39.26 -0.02 -13.23
CA GLY A 174 -39.44 -1.25 -14.00
C GLY A 174 -40.74 -1.25 -14.80
N PHE A 175 -41.86 -0.92 -14.15
CA PHE A 175 -43.17 -0.83 -14.82
C PHE A 175 -43.25 0.30 -15.86
N LYS A 176 -42.53 1.41 -15.65
CA LYS A 176 -42.34 2.45 -16.68
C LYS A 176 -41.69 1.90 -17.94
N LEU A 177 -40.60 1.12 -17.84
CA LEU A 177 -39.98 0.51 -19.02
C LEU A 177 -40.93 -0.48 -19.72
N LEU A 178 -41.71 -1.26 -18.95
CA LEU A 178 -42.75 -2.12 -19.51
C LEU A 178 -43.83 -1.32 -20.26
N GLN A 179 -44.25 -0.16 -19.75
CA GLN A 179 -45.15 0.76 -20.45
C GLN A 179 -44.54 1.29 -21.76
N GLU A 180 -43.24 1.62 -21.79
CA GLU A 180 -42.53 2.08 -23.00
C GLU A 180 -42.44 1.02 -24.11
N ILE A 181 -42.71 -0.26 -23.80
CA ILE A 181 -42.78 -1.36 -24.78
C ILE A 181 -44.20 -1.92 -24.96
N PHE A 182 -45.22 -1.21 -24.46
CA PHE A 182 -46.63 -1.61 -24.49
C PHE A 182 -46.92 -2.96 -23.80
N PHE A 183 -46.14 -3.34 -22.78
CA PHE A 183 -46.38 -4.54 -22.00
C PHE A 183 -47.32 -4.28 -20.81
N ILE A 184 -48.27 -5.18 -20.61
CA ILE A 184 -49.20 -5.23 -19.47
C ILE A 184 -48.96 -6.55 -18.74
N HIS A 185 -48.78 -6.48 -17.42
CA HIS A 185 -48.46 -7.61 -16.54
C HIS A 185 -49.69 -8.41 -16.12
N ALA A 186 -50.81 -7.74 -15.83
CA ALA A 186 -52.14 -8.30 -15.51
C ALA A 186 -52.29 -9.22 -14.28
N ASP A 187 -51.17 -9.72 -13.71
CA ASP A 187 -51.13 -10.65 -12.58
C ASP A 187 -50.06 -10.24 -11.54
N LEU A 188 -49.95 -8.94 -11.24
CA LEU A 188 -49.04 -8.42 -10.19
C LEU A 188 -49.64 -8.60 -8.79
N LYS A 189 -48.86 -9.22 -7.90
CA LYS A 189 -49.22 -9.69 -6.55
C LYS A 189 -47.94 -9.93 -5.72
N PRO A 190 -48.01 -10.18 -4.38
CA PRO A 190 -46.83 -10.42 -3.55
C PRO A 190 -45.93 -11.57 -4.02
N GLU A 191 -46.50 -12.63 -4.59
CA GLU A 191 -45.77 -13.79 -5.11
C GLU A 191 -44.99 -13.46 -6.38
N ALA A 192 -45.45 -12.48 -7.17
CA ALA A 192 -44.80 -12.01 -8.38
C ALA A 192 -43.65 -11.01 -8.11
N ILE A 193 -43.42 -10.65 -6.84
CA ILE A 193 -42.36 -9.72 -6.43
C ILE A 193 -41.34 -10.42 -5.52
N PHE A 194 -40.08 -10.13 -5.79
CA PHE A 194 -38.92 -10.48 -4.99
C PHE A 194 -38.28 -9.21 -4.44
N ILE A 195 -37.72 -9.26 -3.21
CA ILE A 195 -37.01 -8.13 -2.59
C ILE A 195 -35.64 -8.59 -2.09
N ASN A 196 -34.61 -7.78 -2.32
CA ASN A 196 -33.29 -7.91 -1.69
C ASN A 196 -33.08 -6.75 -0.71
N THR A 197 -33.24 -7.02 0.58
CA THR A 197 -33.14 -6.03 1.66
C THR A 197 -31.70 -5.56 1.95
N LYS A 198 -30.69 -6.14 1.28
CA LYS A 198 -29.28 -5.73 1.38
C LYS A 198 -28.91 -4.72 0.29
N SER A 199 -29.33 -4.95 -0.96
CA SER A 199 -29.17 -3.97 -2.06
C SER A 199 -30.29 -2.93 -2.08
N ASN A 200 -31.41 -3.17 -1.40
CA ASN A 200 -32.64 -2.37 -1.42
C ASN A 200 -33.32 -2.37 -2.80
N GLU A 201 -33.24 -3.51 -3.50
CA GLU A 201 -33.82 -3.72 -4.82
C GLU A 201 -35.08 -4.59 -4.73
N CYS A 202 -35.99 -4.44 -5.70
CA CYS A 202 -37.00 -5.45 -6.03
C CYS A 202 -36.67 -6.13 -7.37
N ALA A 203 -37.36 -7.24 -7.66
CA ALA A 203 -37.40 -7.92 -8.95
C ALA A 203 -38.83 -8.48 -9.19
N ILE A 204 -39.30 -8.45 -10.44
CA ILE A 204 -40.63 -8.90 -10.87
C ILE A 204 -40.47 -10.23 -11.63
N ILE A 205 -41.44 -11.15 -11.50
CA ILE A 205 -41.55 -12.42 -12.25
C ILE A 205 -42.98 -12.64 -12.79
N ASP A 206 -43.24 -13.81 -13.41
CA ASP A 206 -44.55 -14.23 -13.95
C ASP A 206 -45.13 -13.34 -15.08
N PHE A 207 -44.24 -12.83 -15.92
CA PHE A 207 -44.55 -12.14 -17.18
C PHE A 207 -45.38 -12.97 -18.18
N ASP A 208 -45.51 -14.30 -18.02
CA ASP A 208 -46.24 -15.17 -18.94
C ASP A 208 -47.78 -15.02 -18.88
N SER A 209 -48.33 -14.42 -17.83
CA SER A 209 -49.75 -14.04 -17.75
C SER A 209 -50.11 -12.78 -18.58
N GLY A 210 -49.10 -11.97 -18.93
CA GLY A 210 -49.27 -10.63 -19.51
C GLY A 210 -49.56 -10.59 -21.02
N THR A 211 -49.38 -9.41 -21.63
CA THR A 211 -49.46 -9.25 -23.10
C THR A 211 -48.69 -8.01 -23.59
N ILE A 212 -48.45 -7.94 -24.91
CA ILE A 212 -47.93 -6.76 -25.62
C ILE A 212 -49.09 -6.18 -26.44
N THR A 213 -49.59 -4.99 -26.09
CA THR A 213 -50.77 -4.38 -26.72
C THR A 213 -50.39 -3.52 -27.93
N GLU A 214 -50.15 -4.16 -29.08
CA GLU A 214 -49.95 -3.45 -30.36
C GLU A 214 -51.20 -3.50 -31.26
N ASN A 215 -52.05 -4.51 -31.06
CA ASN A 215 -53.31 -4.69 -31.77
C ASN A 215 -54.51 -4.58 -30.81
N LYS A 216 -55.69 -4.28 -31.35
CA LYS A 216 -56.93 -4.14 -30.58
C LYS A 216 -57.34 -5.43 -29.83
N ASP A 217 -56.93 -6.57 -30.36
CA ASP A 217 -57.30 -7.90 -29.87
C ASP A 217 -56.19 -8.56 -29.02
N ASP A 218 -55.02 -7.89 -28.86
CA ASP A 218 -53.98 -8.31 -27.93
C ASP A 218 -54.49 -8.15 -26.48
N THR A 219 -54.86 -9.26 -25.86
CA THR A 219 -55.37 -9.32 -24.48
C THR A 219 -54.48 -10.22 -23.61
N PRO A 220 -54.37 -9.97 -22.28
CA PRO A 220 -53.69 -10.87 -21.36
C PRO A 220 -54.36 -12.25 -21.31
N ASN A 221 -53.56 -13.32 -21.22
CA ASN A 221 -54.07 -14.69 -21.32
C ASN A 221 -54.99 -15.06 -20.15
N THR A 222 -54.66 -14.54 -18.96
CA THR A 222 -55.49 -14.63 -17.76
C THR A 222 -55.46 -13.32 -17.00
N TRP A 223 -56.61 -12.89 -16.52
CA TRP A 223 -56.67 -12.03 -15.34
C TRP A 223 -56.11 -12.81 -14.14
N GLY A 224 -55.28 -12.17 -13.32
CA GLY A 224 -54.61 -12.82 -12.20
C GLY A 224 -55.57 -13.47 -11.20
N ALA A 225 -55.15 -14.57 -10.56
CA ALA A 225 -55.97 -15.28 -9.58
C ALA A 225 -56.46 -14.31 -8.47
N PRO A 226 -57.72 -14.45 -7.98
CA PRO A 226 -58.33 -13.45 -7.08
C PRO A 226 -57.46 -13.14 -5.85
N ASN A 227 -56.92 -11.92 -5.82
CA ASN A 227 -56.07 -11.40 -4.76
C ASN A 227 -56.46 -9.94 -4.43
N ASP A 228 -55.87 -9.37 -3.38
CA ASP A 228 -56.21 -8.04 -2.89
C ASP A 228 -55.57 -6.89 -3.68
N TRP A 229 -54.60 -7.17 -4.57
CA TRP A 229 -54.00 -6.17 -5.46
C TRP A 229 -54.81 -5.98 -6.76
N VAL A 230 -55.78 -6.86 -7.03
CA VAL A 230 -56.68 -6.81 -8.20
C VAL A 230 -57.49 -5.50 -8.23
N ALA A 231 -57.50 -4.84 -9.39
CA ALA A 231 -58.16 -3.54 -9.54
C ALA A 231 -59.70 -3.60 -9.40
N PRO A 232 -60.36 -2.54 -8.90
CA PRO A 232 -61.79 -2.53 -8.61
C PRO A 232 -62.70 -2.89 -9.79
N GLU A 233 -62.37 -2.44 -10.99
CA GLU A 233 -63.10 -2.74 -12.22
C GLU A 233 -62.98 -4.20 -12.67
N ILE A 234 -61.93 -4.90 -12.22
CA ILE A 234 -61.77 -6.34 -12.44
C ILE A 234 -62.69 -7.10 -11.47
N TRP A 235 -62.70 -6.72 -10.19
CA TRP A 235 -63.60 -7.29 -9.19
C TRP A 235 -65.10 -7.18 -9.55
N GLU A 236 -65.53 -6.11 -10.25
CA GLU A 236 -66.91 -6.01 -10.75
C GLU A 236 -67.18 -6.96 -11.94
N GLN A 237 -66.24 -7.07 -12.89
CA GLN A 237 -66.38 -8.00 -14.02
C GLN A 237 -66.47 -9.46 -13.55
N LEU A 238 -65.68 -9.83 -12.54
CA LEU A 238 -65.72 -11.19 -11.96
C LEU A 238 -67.07 -11.55 -11.35
N LYS A 239 -67.78 -10.59 -10.75
CA LYS A 239 -69.13 -10.82 -10.22
C LYS A 239 -70.17 -11.01 -11.33
N GLN A 240 -70.00 -10.33 -12.47
CA GLN A 240 -70.94 -10.39 -13.59
C GLN A 240 -70.87 -11.72 -14.35
N ILE A 241 -69.68 -12.33 -14.45
CA ILE A 241 -69.48 -13.64 -15.12
C ILE A 241 -70.36 -14.74 -14.51
N GLY A 242 -70.57 -14.71 -13.19
CA GLY A 242 -71.43 -15.67 -12.47
C GLY A 242 -72.93 -15.56 -12.78
N SER A 243 -73.37 -14.56 -13.55
CA SER A 243 -74.80 -14.30 -13.83
C SER A 243 -75.24 -14.51 -15.28
N GLY A 244 -74.32 -14.73 -16.23
CA GLY A 244 -74.72 -14.71 -17.66
C GLY A 244 -73.69 -15.13 -18.72
N GLY A 245 -72.54 -15.71 -18.36
CA GLY A 245 -71.67 -16.43 -19.30
C GLY A 245 -70.66 -15.60 -20.11
N LEU A 246 -69.50 -16.22 -20.36
CA LEU A 246 -68.52 -15.97 -21.43
C LEU A 246 -67.96 -14.55 -21.68
N GLN A 247 -68.23 -13.55 -20.83
CA GLN A 247 -67.52 -12.27 -20.94
C GLN A 247 -66.08 -12.38 -20.45
N GLN A 248 -65.10 -12.30 -21.37
CA GLN A 248 -63.67 -12.23 -21.04
C GLN A 248 -63.39 -10.97 -20.21
N VAL A 249 -62.71 -11.14 -19.07
CA VAL A 249 -62.29 -10.05 -18.19
C VAL A 249 -61.28 -9.16 -18.91
N LYS A 250 -61.56 -7.86 -18.95
CA LYS A 250 -60.71 -6.84 -19.58
C LYS A 250 -59.77 -6.22 -18.56
N VAL A 251 -58.51 -6.66 -18.60
CA VAL A 251 -57.38 -6.02 -17.89
C VAL A 251 -56.69 -5.06 -18.86
N ASN A 252 -56.26 -3.89 -18.37
CA ASN A 252 -55.53 -2.90 -19.17
C ASN A 252 -54.49 -2.14 -18.31
N LEU A 253 -53.73 -1.23 -18.92
CA LEU A 253 -52.69 -0.45 -18.25
C LEU A 253 -53.17 0.26 -16.97
N LEU A 254 -54.39 0.80 -16.94
CA LEU A 254 -54.95 1.48 -15.77
C LEU A 254 -55.25 0.49 -14.62
N SER A 255 -55.51 -0.78 -14.93
CA SER A 255 -55.62 -1.85 -13.92
C SER A 255 -54.26 -2.15 -13.30
N ASP A 256 -53.19 -2.24 -14.10
CA ASP A 256 -51.82 -2.39 -13.57
C ASP A 256 -51.35 -1.14 -12.80
N LEU A 257 -51.79 0.09 -13.14
CA LEU A 257 -51.54 1.28 -12.31
C LEU A 257 -52.08 1.11 -10.88
N TRP A 258 -53.22 0.43 -10.70
CA TRP A 258 -53.77 0.12 -9.39
C TRP A 258 -52.91 -0.92 -8.67
N SER A 259 -52.61 -2.06 -9.31
CA SER A 259 -51.82 -3.13 -8.69
C SER A 259 -50.42 -2.65 -8.29
N VAL A 260 -49.79 -1.79 -9.08
CA VAL A 260 -48.49 -1.16 -8.74
C VAL A 260 -48.63 -0.17 -7.59
N ALA A 261 -49.69 0.64 -7.53
CA ALA A 261 -49.92 1.55 -6.38
C ALA A 261 -50.19 0.78 -5.07
N VAL A 262 -50.92 -0.33 -5.13
CA VAL A 262 -51.09 -1.27 -4.00
C VAL A 262 -49.74 -1.90 -3.63
N GLY A 263 -48.94 -2.33 -4.61
CA GLY A 263 -47.61 -2.90 -4.36
C GLY A 263 -46.63 -1.91 -3.73
N ILE A 264 -46.65 -0.64 -4.15
CA ILE A 264 -45.90 0.45 -3.52
C ILE A 264 -46.36 0.65 -2.08
N HIS A 265 -47.68 0.66 -1.81
CA HIS A 265 -48.19 0.74 -0.44
C HIS A 265 -47.72 -0.46 0.41
N TYR A 266 -47.79 -1.70 -0.11
CA TYR A 266 -47.29 -2.90 0.57
C TYR A 266 -45.79 -2.82 0.86
N ILE A 267 -44.96 -2.37 -0.07
CA ILE A 267 -43.51 -2.17 0.14
C ILE A 267 -43.23 -1.14 1.26
N LEU A 268 -44.12 -0.17 1.46
CA LEU A 268 -44.00 0.84 2.52
C LEU A 268 -44.55 0.36 3.88
N THR A 269 -45.73 -0.27 3.90
CA THR A 269 -46.53 -0.53 5.12
C THR A 269 -46.80 -2.00 5.44
N THR A 270 -46.37 -2.94 4.60
CA THR A 270 -46.73 -4.38 4.63
C THR A 270 -48.25 -4.64 4.70
N THR A 271 -49.08 -3.77 4.12
CA THR A 271 -50.56 -3.90 4.08
C THR A 271 -51.17 -3.35 2.80
N HIS A 272 -52.37 -3.82 2.45
CA HIS A 272 -53.24 -3.19 1.45
C HIS A 272 -53.68 -1.79 1.93
N PRO A 273 -53.82 -0.76 1.05
CA PRO A 273 -54.28 0.57 1.45
C PRO A 273 -55.56 0.60 2.29
N LEU A 274 -56.49 -0.32 2.02
CA LEU A 274 -57.79 -0.45 2.70
C LEU A 274 -57.86 -1.66 3.66
N PHE A 275 -56.73 -2.13 4.21
CA PHE A 275 -56.67 -3.33 5.06
C PHE A 275 -57.58 -3.28 6.32
N TYR A 276 -57.99 -2.09 6.75
CA TYR A 276 -58.93 -1.87 7.85
C TYR A 276 -60.40 -2.13 7.48
N LEU A 277 -60.70 -2.46 6.22
CA LEU A 277 -62.02 -2.96 5.80
C LEU A 277 -62.10 -4.49 5.96
N ASN A 278 -63.28 -5.01 6.29
CA ASN A 278 -63.51 -6.44 6.47
C ASN A 278 -63.68 -7.23 5.15
N GLU A 279 -63.94 -6.53 4.05
CA GLU A 279 -64.04 -7.06 2.69
C GLU A 279 -63.55 -5.97 1.71
N LEU A 280 -62.66 -6.31 0.78
CA LEU A 280 -62.12 -5.35 -0.20
C LEU A 280 -62.96 -5.21 -1.48
N SER A 281 -64.04 -5.98 -1.61
CA SER A 281 -64.85 -5.98 -2.82
C SER A 281 -65.64 -4.68 -2.99
N PRO A 282 -66.02 -4.33 -4.23
CA PRO A 282 -66.80 -3.13 -4.57
C PRO A 282 -68.06 -2.86 -3.73
N ARG A 283 -68.61 -3.88 -3.05
CA ARG A 283 -69.78 -3.73 -2.16
C ARG A 283 -69.45 -2.89 -0.93
N VAL A 284 -68.38 -3.24 -0.23
CA VAL A 284 -67.99 -2.59 1.04
C VAL A 284 -67.24 -1.29 0.78
N THR A 285 -66.33 -1.28 -0.20
CA THR A 285 -65.55 -0.09 -0.55
C THR A 285 -66.41 1.05 -1.08
N LYS A 286 -67.51 0.78 -1.81
CA LYS A 286 -68.45 1.83 -2.24
C LYS A 286 -69.19 2.47 -1.06
N GLU A 287 -69.61 1.71 -0.06
CA GLU A 287 -70.22 2.29 1.16
C GLU A 287 -69.18 3.09 1.98
N TYR A 288 -67.95 2.61 2.05
CA TYR A 288 -66.82 3.34 2.64
C TYR A 288 -66.61 4.71 1.98
N PHE A 289 -66.45 4.76 0.65
CA PHE A 289 -66.17 6.01 -0.08
C PHE A 289 -67.36 6.99 -0.17
N LYS A 290 -68.58 6.60 0.23
CA LYS A 290 -69.70 7.55 0.44
C LYS A 290 -69.52 8.40 1.71
N LYS A 291 -68.89 7.84 2.74
CA LYS A 291 -68.74 8.45 4.06
C LYS A 291 -67.36 9.04 4.31
N TYR A 292 -66.31 8.38 3.81
CA TYR A 292 -64.93 8.61 4.22
C TYR A 292 -63.98 8.86 3.04
N LYS A 293 -62.77 9.31 3.39
CA LYS A 293 -61.61 9.38 2.50
C LYS A 293 -60.43 8.67 3.14
N TRP A 294 -59.73 7.83 2.38
CA TRP A 294 -58.54 7.12 2.82
C TRP A 294 -57.50 8.10 3.39
N PRO A 295 -56.84 7.78 4.52
CA PRO A 295 -56.93 6.53 5.30
C PRO A 295 -58.02 6.52 6.39
N GLU A 296 -58.91 7.51 6.46
CA GLU A 296 -59.85 7.70 7.58
C GLU A 296 -60.98 6.66 7.60
N ILE A 297 -61.29 6.12 8.77
CA ILE A 297 -62.50 5.35 9.10
C ILE A 297 -62.81 5.48 10.60
N ALA A 298 -64.10 5.42 10.97
CA ALA A 298 -64.51 5.27 12.37
C ALA A 298 -64.63 3.77 12.73
N GLU A 299 -64.07 3.36 13.86
CA GLU A 299 -63.97 1.95 14.24
C GLU A 299 -65.32 1.26 14.52
N ASN A 300 -66.40 2.03 14.67
CA ASN A 300 -67.75 1.52 14.89
C ASN A 300 -68.55 1.27 13.59
N GLU A 301 -67.95 1.47 12.41
CA GLU A 301 -68.58 1.11 11.13
C GLU A 301 -68.69 -0.42 10.98
N PRO A 302 -69.83 -0.97 10.48
CA PRO A 302 -70.03 -2.42 10.36
C PRO A 302 -69.15 -3.10 9.29
N PHE A 303 -68.36 -2.31 8.55
CA PHE A 303 -67.35 -2.77 7.61
C PHE A 303 -65.90 -2.61 8.12
N PHE A 304 -65.69 -2.10 9.33
CA PHE A 304 -64.38 -2.06 9.96
C PHE A 304 -63.91 -3.47 10.34
N ASN A 305 -62.61 -3.73 10.21
CA ASN A 305 -61.98 -5.01 10.50
C ASN A 305 -61.31 -4.99 11.88
N GLU A 306 -62.06 -5.38 12.92
CA GLU A 306 -61.59 -5.43 14.31
C GLU A 306 -60.28 -6.20 14.50
N ARG A 307 -59.97 -7.21 13.65
CA ARG A 307 -58.68 -7.94 13.70
C ARG A 307 -57.48 -7.03 13.42
N ASN A 308 -57.68 -5.98 12.62
CA ASN A 308 -56.64 -5.06 12.16
C ASN A 308 -56.62 -3.73 12.95
N LYS A 309 -57.52 -3.56 13.93
CA LYS A 309 -57.66 -2.37 14.78
C LYS A 309 -56.34 -1.92 15.42
N THR A 310 -55.59 -2.87 15.97
CA THR A 310 -54.28 -2.62 16.62
C THR A 310 -53.19 -2.15 15.66
N GLN A 311 -53.34 -2.39 14.35
CA GLN A 311 -52.41 -1.96 13.31
C GLN A 311 -52.91 -0.72 12.54
N TYR A 312 -54.22 -0.49 12.49
CA TYR A 312 -54.85 0.66 11.82
C TYR A 312 -54.29 2.00 12.31
N ILE A 313 -54.39 2.30 13.61
CA ILE A 313 -53.94 3.58 14.17
C ILE A 313 -52.43 3.80 13.94
N PRO A 314 -51.52 2.83 14.23
CA PRO A 314 -50.09 2.99 13.91
C PRO A 314 -49.80 3.25 12.42
N VAL A 315 -50.41 2.49 11.50
CA VAL A 315 -50.16 2.67 10.05
C VAL A 315 -50.72 4.02 9.57
N LYS A 316 -51.92 4.41 9.99
CA LYS A 316 -52.49 5.74 9.69
C LYS A 316 -51.59 6.86 10.18
N ASN A 317 -51.18 6.82 11.46
CA ASN A 317 -50.34 7.87 12.05
C ASN A 317 -48.98 7.95 11.34
N TRP A 318 -48.39 6.82 10.94
CA TRP A 318 -47.15 6.78 10.16
C TRP A 318 -47.31 7.34 8.75
N LEU A 319 -48.41 7.01 8.05
CA LEU A 319 -48.74 7.58 6.74
C LEU A 319 -48.89 9.11 6.79
N GLN A 320 -49.42 9.65 7.90
CA GLN A 320 -49.67 11.08 8.07
C GLN A 320 -48.47 11.87 8.61
N ASN A 321 -47.58 11.26 9.40
CA ASN A 321 -46.49 11.94 10.12
C ASN A 321 -45.07 11.50 9.72
N THR A 322 -44.91 10.47 8.88
CA THR A 322 -43.58 9.93 8.50
C THR A 322 -43.42 9.75 6.99
N LEU A 323 -44.48 9.43 6.25
CA LEU A 323 -44.41 9.34 4.80
C LEU A 323 -44.29 10.75 4.16
N PRO A 324 -43.35 11.00 3.23
CA PRO A 324 -43.26 12.28 2.53
C PRO A 324 -44.57 12.66 1.82
N ASN A 325 -45.01 13.91 2.02
CA ASN A 325 -46.31 14.42 1.54
C ASN A 325 -46.52 14.26 0.02
N SER A 326 -45.45 14.32 -0.78
CA SER A 326 -45.50 14.03 -2.22
C SER A 326 -45.98 12.62 -2.54
N ILE A 327 -45.55 11.62 -1.76
CA ILE A 327 -45.91 10.20 -1.90
C ILE A 327 -47.28 9.95 -1.27
N TYR A 328 -47.54 10.53 -0.08
CA TYR A 328 -48.87 10.46 0.56
C TYR A 328 -49.97 11.01 -0.36
N LYS A 329 -49.73 12.14 -1.05
CA LYS A 329 -50.69 12.72 -2.01
C LYS A 329 -50.97 11.79 -3.20
N GLN A 330 -49.99 11.04 -3.69
CA GLN A 330 -50.21 10.10 -4.79
C GLN A 330 -51.01 8.86 -4.35
N LEU A 331 -50.72 8.31 -3.16
CA LEU A 331 -51.55 7.27 -2.54
C LEU A 331 -52.98 7.79 -2.32
N TYR A 332 -53.11 8.97 -1.72
CA TYR A 332 -54.39 9.61 -1.45
C TYR A 332 -55.22 9.79 -2.72
N ASN A 333 -54.63 10.31 -3.80
CA ASN A 333 -55.33 10.49 -5.07
C ASN A 333 -55.77 9.16 -5.68
N THR A 334 -54.85 8.19 -5.76
CA THR A 334 -55.11 6.87 -6.36
C THR A 334 -56.19 6.12 -5.59
N VAL A 335 -56.19 6.16 -4.26
CA VAL A 335 -57.20 5.45 -3.46
C VAL A 335 -58.52 6.20 -3.42
N ASN A 336 -58.54 7.53 -3.25
CA ASN A 336 -59.78 8.30 -3.06
C ASN A 336 -60.56 8.66 -4.32
N TYR A 337 -59.91 8.63 -5.48
CA TYR A 337 -60.53 8.94 -6.76
C TYR A 337 -60.18 7.89 -7.83
N GLY A 338 -58.93 7.43 -7.87
CA GLY A 338 -58.47 6.36 -8.76
C GLY A 338 -59.17 5.01 -8.56
N TYR A 339 -59.80 4.75 -7.40
CA TYR A 339 -60.61 3.55 -7.16
C TYR A 339 -61.82 3.49 -8.12
N LEU A 340 -62.60 4.58 -8.23
CA LEU A 340 -63.80 4.65 -9.06
C LEU A 340 -63.54 5.21 -10.48
N ASN A 341 -62.47 5.99 -10.66
CA ASN A 341 -62.07 6.54 -11.96
C ASN A 341 -60.63 6.12 -12.29
N PRO A 342 -60.42 5.03 -13.06
CA PRO A 342 -59.08 4.51 -13.35
C PRO A 342 -58.10 5.50 -13.99
N ILE A 343 -58.58 6.58 -14.61
CA ILE A 343 -57.76 7.64 -15.22
C ILE A 343 -57.09 8.53 -14.14
N GLN A 344 -57.60 8.54 -12.91
CA GLN A 344 -57.04 9.30 -11.78
C GLN A 344 -56.09 8.48 -10.88
N ARG A 345 -55.58 7.35 -11.40
CA ARG A 345 -54.51 6.56 -10.76
C ARG A 345 -53.16 7.16 -11.10
N THR A 346 -52.28 7.28 -10.12
CA THR A 346 -50.91 7.80 -10.29
C THR A 346 -50.15 6.95 -11.30
N THR A 347 -49.56 7.61 -12.30
CA THR A 347 -48.79 6.93 -13.37
C THR A 347 -47.42 6.47 -12.89
N TYR A 348 -46.80 5.51 -13.60
CA TYR A 348 -45.44 5.06 -13.26
C TYR A 348 -44.40 6.20 -13.28
N ASN A 349 -44.53 7.15 -14.21
CA ASN A 349 -43.70 8.36 -14.27
C ASN A 349 -43.84 9.24 -13.03
N GLU A 350 -45.06 9.39 -12.49
CA GLU A 350 -45.29 10.16 -11.27
C GLU A 350 -44.79 9.43 -10.03
N TRP A 351 -44.98 8.12 -9.94
CA TRP A 351 -44.40 7.29 -8.87
C TRP A 351 -42.87 7.39 -8.86
N GLU A 352 -42.23 7.16 -10.00
CA GLU A 352 -40.79 7.28 -10.19
C GLU A 352 -40.29 8.67 -9.76
N LYS A 353 -41.00 9.73 -10.14
CA LYS A 353 -40.69 11.12 -9.75
C LYS A 353 -40.84 11.39 -8.25
N VAL A 354 -41.92 10.97 -7.59
CA VAL A 354 -42.08 11.24 -6.15
C VAL A 354 -41.15 10.37 -5.29
N LEU A 355 -40.89 9.13 -5.68
CA LEU A 355 -40.03 8.18 -4.95
C LEU A 355 -38.52 8.50 -5.12
N SER A 356 -38.12 9.17 -6.21
CA SER A 356 -36.78 9.73 -6.38
C SER A 356 -36.60 11.11 -5.73
N SER A 357 -37.65 11.94 -5.66
CA SER A 357 -37.58 13.32 -5.10
C SER A 357 -37.16 13.44 -3.63
N VAL A 358 -37.09 12.30 -2.93
CA VAL A 358 -36.79 12.15 -1.51
C VAL A 358 -35.44 11.46 -1.26
N GLN A 359 -34.69 11.18 -2.32
CA GLN A 359 -33.45 10.40 -2.28
C GLN A 359 -32.24 11.34 -2.42
N VAL A 360 -31.27 11.20 -1.52
CA VAL A 360 -30.10 12.10 -1.49
C VAL A 360 -29.05 11.62 -2.50
N PRO A 361 -28.44 12.52 -3.30
CA PRO A 361 -27.27 12.18 -4.10
C PRO A 361 -26.13 11.58 -3.26
N PRO A 362 -25.22 10.79 -3.86
CA PRO A 362 -23.99 10.39 -3.20
C PRO A 362 -23.17 11.64 -2.83
N ILE A 363 -22.48 11.63 -1.70
CA ILE A 363 -21.62 12.73 -1.25
C ILE A 363 -20.25 12.15 -0.93
N ILE A 364 -19.20 12.59 -1.62
CA ILE A 364 -17.82 12.30 -1.23
C ILE A 364 -17.48 13.28 -0.11
N THR A 365 -17.50 12.79 1.13
CA THR A 365 -17.06 13.58 2.30
C THR A 365 -15.54 13.63 2.35
N GLN A 366 -14.87 12.60 1.83
CA GLN A 366 -13.42 12.57 1.72
C GLN A 366 -12.92 11.72 0.55
N PHE A 367 -11.91 12.22 -0.17
CA PHE A 367 -11.01 11.42 -1.01
C PHE A 367 -9.63 12.08 -1.00
N LYS A 368 -8.66 11.43 -0.34
CA LYS A 368 -7.33 11.98 -0.05
C LYS A 368 -6.23 10.90 -0.11
N SER A 369 -4.99 11.35 -0.05
CA SER A 369 -3.80 10.53 0.14
C SER A 369 -2.97 11.01 1.33
N ASN A 370 -2.05 10.17 1.81
CA ASN A 370 -1.07 10.57 2.83
C ASN A 370 0.03 11.53 2.30
N SER A 371 0.27 11.56 0.98
CA SER A 371 1.11 12.55 0.31
C SER A 371 0.61 12.84 -1.12
N LYS A 372 1.01 13.97 -1.70
CA LYS A 372 0.81 14.29 -3.13
C LYS A 372 2.00 13.88 -4.01
N GLN A 373 3.17 13.74 -3.40
CA GLN A 373 4.44 13.42 -4.04
C GLN A 373 5.05 12.20 -3.36
N ILE A 374 5.61 11.27 -4.13
CA ILE A 374 6.23 10.05 -3.58
C ILE A 374 7.42 9.61 -4.43
N LEU A 375 8.49 9.11 -3.78
CA LEU A 375 9.62 8.52 -4.50
C LEU A 375 9.22 7.16 -5.11
N LEU A 376 9.68 6.90 -6.34
CA LEU A 376 9.43 5.67 -7.08
C LEU A 376 9.80 4.42 -6.26
N GLY A 377 8.80 3.57 -6.00
CA GLY A 377 8.93 2.33 -5.24
C GLY A 377 8.46 2.40 -3.77
N ASN A 378 8.29 3.61 -3.23
CA ASN A 378 7.68 3.80 -1.91
C ASN A 378 6.16 3.53 -1.95
N GLU A 379 5.55 3.44 -0.78
CA GLU A 379 4.13 3.13 -0.60
C GLU A 379 3.31 4.39 -0.28
N LEU A 380 2.22 4.58 -1.03
CA LEU A 380 1.24 5.63 -0.82
C LEU A 380 -0.05 5.01 -0.25
N THR A 381 -0.70 5.70 0.67
CA THR A 381 -2.02 5.34 1.17
C THR A 381 -3.08 6.26 0.58
N LEU A 382 -4.14 5.69 0.01
CA LEU A 382 -5.38 6.40 -0.35
C LEU A 382 -6.46 6.11 0.70
N GLU A 383 -7.26 7.12 1.03
CA GLU A 383 -8.34 7.07 2.02
C GLU A 383 -9.56 7.82 1.50
N TRP A 384 -10.75 7.23 1.64
CA TRP A 384 -12.01 7.83 1.23
C TRP A 384 -13.17 7.55 2.17
N GLU A 385 -14.16 8.45 2.13
CA GLU A 385 -15.45 8.31 2.78
C GLU A 385 -16.53 8.90 1.85
N ILE A 386 -17.60 8.13 1.62
CA ILE A 386 -18.70 8.48 0.73
C ILE A 386 -20.03 8.12 1.38
N GLN A 387 -20.90 9.12 1.56
CA GLN A 387 -22.28 8.95 2.01
C GLN A 387 -23.23 8.70 0.83
N ASN A 388 -24.38 8.06 1.09
CA ASN A 388 -25.50 7.85 0.15
C ASN A 388 -25.15 7.15 -1.18
N SER A 389 -24.04 6.42 -1.25
CA SER A 389 -23.64 5.61 -2.41
C SER A 389 -24.14 4.17 -2.27
N THR A 390 -24.52 3.55 -3.40
CA THR A 390 -24.73 2.08 -3.48
C THR A 390 -23.56 1.36 -4.17
N SER A 391 -22.67 2.12 -4.82
CA SER A 391 -21.45 1.60 -5.45
C SER A 391 -20.41 2.70 -5.57
N VAL A 392 -19.17 2.39 -5.18
CA VAL A 392 -17.99 3.23 -5.38
C VAL A 392 -16.98 2.46 -6.21
N LYS A 393 -16.31 3.15 -7.14
CA LYS A 393 -15.22 2.62 -7.95
C LYS A 393 -14.06 3.61 -7.96
N ILE A 394 -12.83 3.10 -7.88
CA ILE A 394 -11.62 3.85 -8.21
C ILE A 394 -11.01 3.22 -9.48
N ASP A 395 -10.39 4.03 -10.32
CA ASP A 395 -9.73 3.58 -11.55
C ASP A 395 -8.29 3.06 -11.30
N ASN A 396 -7.40 3.16 -12.29
CA ASN A 396 -5.99 2.76 -12.21
C ASN A 396 -5.74 1.35 -11.62
N GLY A 397 -6.65 0.42 -11.89
CA GLY A 397 -6.56 -0.99 -11.47
C GLY A 397 -7.20 -1.32 -10.11
N ILE A 398 -7.67 -0.34 -9.33
CA ILE A 398 -8.25 -0.58 -7.99
C ILE A 398 -9.65 -1.22 -8.08
N GLY A 399 -10.52 -0.70 -8.95
CA GLY A 399 -11.83 -1.30 -9.20
C GLY A 399 -12.91 -0.90 -8.19
N ILE A 400 -13.86 -1.81 -7.93
CA ILE A 400 -15.02 -1.55 -7.04
C ILE A 400 -14.58 -1.66 -5.58
N VAL A 401 -14.95 -0.68 -4.76
CA VAL A 401 -14.55 -0.55 -3.36
C VAL A 401 -15.75 -0.29 -2.44
N LYS A 402 -15.56 -0.42 -1.12
CA LYS A 402 -16.54 0.01 -0.13
C LYS A 402 -16.70 1.53 -0.13
N SER A 403 -17.83 2.03 0.36
CA SER A 403 -18.11 3.47 0.48
C SER A 403 -17.13 4.22 1.40
N SER A 404 -16.50 3.52 2.34
CA SER A 404 -15.37 4.04 3.12
C SER A 404 -14.33 2.93 3.29
N ASP A 405 -13.06 3.21 3.00
CA ASP A 405 -11.95 2.26 3.13
C ASP A 405 -10.59 2.98 3.06
N VAL A 406 -9.52 2.21 3.31
CA VAL A 406 -8.11 2.62 3.17
C VAL A 406 -7.38 1.58 2.32
N ILE A 407 -6.53 2.01 1.38
CA ILE A 407 -5.70 1.10 0.58
C ILE A 407 -4.27 1.64 0.39
N SER A 408 -3.29 0.75 0.49
CA SER A 408 -1.90 1.04 0.13
C SER A 408 -1.61 0.65 -1.32
N ILE A 409 -0.90 1.50 -2.04
CA ILE A 409 -0.57 1.39 -3.47
C ILE A 409 0.85 1.87 -3.76
N LYS A 410 1.43 1.41 -4.88
CA LYS A 410 2.78 1.79 -5.35
C LYS A 410 2.75 2.27 -6.80
N PRO A 411 2.39 3.54 -7.06
CA PRO A 411 2.38 4.09 -8.40
C PRO A 411 3.80 4.15 -8.98
N SER A 412 3.95 3.75 -10.24
CA SER A 412 5.25 3.72 -10.96
C SER A 412 5.53 4.94 -11.84
N LYS A 413 4.57 5.87 -11.91
CA LYS A 413 4.59 7.13 -12.68
C LYS A 413 3.50 8.06 -12.15
N ASN A 414 3.55 9.34 -12.52
CA ASN A 414 2.49 10.31 -12.22
C ASN A 414 1.12 9.75 -12.64
N THR A 415 0.16 9.76 -11.72
CA THR A 415 -1.12 9.07 -11.84
C THR A 415 -2.23 9.92 -11.24
N ILE A 416 -3.27 10.20 -12.02
CA ILE A 416 -4.50 10.82 -11.52
C ILE A 416 -5.47 9.69 -11.20
N TYR A 417 -5.74 9.49 -9.91
CA TYR A 417 -6.76 8.56 -9.43
C TYR A 417 -8.13 9.24 -9.48
N LYS A 418 -9.11 8.56 -10.08
CA LYS A 418 -10.49 9.04 -10.17
C LYS A 418 -11.42 8.14 -9.37
N LEU A 419 -11.95 8.69 -8.28
CA LEU A 419 -13.02 8.07 -7.52
C LEU A 419 -14.37 8.43 -8.14
N MET A 420 -15.23 7.43 -8.28
CA MET A 420 -16.58 7.53 -8.84
C MET A 420 -17.56 6.91 -7.86
N ALA A 421 -18.48 7.72 -7.33
CA ALA A 421 -19.55 7.28 -6.43
C ALA A 421 -20.90 7.41 -7.13
N LYS A 422 -21.75 6.37 -7.05
CA LYS A 422 -23.10 6.38 -7.62
C LYS A 422 -24.13 5.81 -6.66
N ASN A 423 -25.39 6.20 -6.85
CA ASN A 423 -26.55 5.45 -6.38
C ASN A 423 -27.52 5.20 -7.56
N ALA A 424 -28.82 5.02 -7.30
CA ALA A 424 -29.81 4.80 -8.35
C ALA A 424 -30.22 6.09 -9.10
N PHE A 425 -29.85 7.27 -8.58
CA PHE A 425 -30.36 8.57 -9.03
C PHE A 425 -29.24 9.46 -9.60
N ASP A 426 -28.08 9.48 -8.94
CA ASP A 426 -26.98 10.38 -9.27
C ASP A 426 -25.60 9.69 -9.18
N LYS A 427 -24.60 10.31 -9.82
CA LYS A 427 -23.22 9.85 -9.94
C LYS A 427 -22.27 11.05 -9.88
N ILE A 428 -21.50 11.13 -8.81
CA ILE A 428 -20.43 12.14 -8.65
C ILE A 428 -19.03 11.52 -8.82
N GLU A 429 -18.06 12.37 -9.14
CA GLU A 429 -16.68 11.98 -9.39
C GLU A 429 -15.72 12.98 -8.75
N GLN A 430 -14.59 12.52 -8.21
CA GLN A 430 -13.51 13.36 -7.73
C GLN A 430 -12.16 12.78 -8.17
N THR A 431 -11.21 13.65 -8.52
CA THR A 431 -9.85 13.28 -8.91
C THR A 431 -8.84 13.63 -7.83
N LEU A 432 -7.78 12.83 -7.74
CA LEU A 432 -6.64 13.01 -6.85
C LEU A 432 -5.36 12.72 -7.65
N GLU A 433 -4.55 13.76 -7.85
CA GLU A 433 -3.30 13.66 -8.61
C GLU A 433 -2.12 13.31 -7.69
N ILE A 434 -1.35 12.30 -8.09
CA ILE A 434 -0.14 11.83 -7.42
C ILE A 434 1.04 11.94 -8.37
N GLU A 435 2.08 12.65 -7.94
CA GLU A 435 3.36 12.75 -8.64
C GLU A 435 4.35 11.69 -8.11
N VAL A 436 5.06 11.02 -9.01
CA VAL A 436 6.06 9.99 -8.69
C VAL A 436 7.43 10.47 -9.11
N LEU A 437 8.23 10.82 -8.10
CA LEU A 437 9.54 11.41 -8.24
C LEU A 437 10.63 10.32 -8.30
N PRO A 438 11.68 10.48 -9.13
CA PRO A 438 12.79 9.53 -9.15
C PRO A 438 13.64 9.65 -7.87
N PRO A 439 14.20 8.54 -7.34
CA PRO A 439 15.06 8.57 -6.16
C PRO A 439 16.41 9.25 -6.46
N PRO A 440 17.08 9.82 -5.44
CA PRO A 440 18.40 10.44 -5.58
C PRO A 440 19.44 9.40 -6.00
N LYS A 441 20.27 9.74 -6.97
CA LYS A 441 21.29 8.86 -7.55
C LYS A 441 22.66 9.51 -7.45
N ILE A 442 23.50 8.96 -6.56
CA ILE A 442 24.91 9.33 -6.45
C ILE A 442 25.65 8.68 -7.62
N VAL A 443 25.94 9.47 -8.65
CA VAL A 443 26.78 9.03 -9.78
C VAL A 443 28.25 9.00 -9.35
N GLU A 444 28.67 9.99 -8.56
CA GLU A 444 30.03 10.10 -8.06
C GLU A 444 30.08 10.81 -6.70
N PHE A 445 30.89 10.28 -5.78
CA PHE A 445 31.41 11.01 -4.62
C PHE A 445 32.77 10.39 -4.23
N LYS A 446 33.88 11.07 -4.54
CA LYS A 446 35.25 10.54 -4.30
C LYS A 446 36.26 11.67 -4.11
N SER A 447 37.37 11.38 -3.42
CA SER A 447 38.58 12.20 -3.46
C SER A 447 39.56 11.64 -4.50
N LYS A 448 40.21 12.50 -5.29
CA LYS A 448 41.26 12.08 -6.27
C LYS A 448 42.42 11.36 -5.56
N HIS A 449 42.77 11.76 -4.34
CA HIS A 449 43.69 11.04 -3.44
C HIS A 449 43.09 10.90 -2.02
N GLN A 450 43.02 9.67 -1.50
CA GLN A 450 42.55 9.38 -0.12
C GLN A 450 43.68 9.36 0.93
N LYS A 451 44.94 9.37 0.49
CA LYS A 451 46.12 9.59 1.33
C LYS A 451 46.90 10.78 0.77
N ILE A 452 47.27 11.74 1.62
CA ILE A 452 48.07 12.91 1.24
C ILE A 452 49.14 13.24 2.27
N GLY A 453 50.18 13.96 1.83
CA GLY A 453 51.15 14.57 2.72
C GLY A 453 50.57 15.79 3.42
N TYR A 454 51.02 16.07 4.64
CA TYR A 454 50.68 17.28 5.38
C TYR A 454 51.00 18.53 4.55
N GLY A 455 50.00 19.41 4.38
CA GLY A 455 50.09 20.62 3.55
C GLY A 455 49.83 20.43 2.06
N ASN A 456 49.71 19.19 1.55
CA ASN A 456 49.33 18.94 0.16
C ASN A 456 47.81 19.10 -0.05
N THR A 457 47.40 19.40 -1.28
CA THR A 457 46.00 19.39 -1.68
C THR A 457 45.56 18.02 -2.24
N THR A 458 44.26 17.74 -2.14
CA THR A 458 43.54 16.78 -2.99
C THR A 458 42.22 17.40 -3.42
N GLN A 459 41.50 16.76 -4.33
CA GLN A 459 40.23 17.27 -4.85
C GLN A 459 39.10 16.29 -4.59
N LEU A 460 38.04 16.78 -3.95
CA LEU A 460 36.77 16.08 -3.77
C LEU A 460 35.91 16.34 -5.02
N VAL A 461 35.35 15.30 -5.61
CA VAL A 461 34.53 15.35 -6.84
C VAL A 461 33.19 14.71 -6.54
N TRP A 462 32.09 15.34 -6.99
CA TRP A 462 30.74 14.81 -6.83
C TRP A 462 29.85 15.04 -8.04
N ASN A 463 28.90 14.13 -8.23
CA ASN A 463 27.83 14.23 -9.22
C ASN A 463 26.59 13.49 -8.72
N ILE A 464 25.49 14.20 -8.51
CA ILE A 464 24.25 13.71 -7.93
C ILE A 464 23.09 14.05 -8.87
N GLU A 465 22.32 13.04 -9.27
CA GLU A 465 21.06 13.19 -9.99
C GLU A 465 19.88 13.10 -9.02
N ASN A 466 18.76 13.76 -9.34
CA ASN A 466 17.49 13.72 -8.58
C ASN A 466 17.61 14.12 -7.09
N ALA A 467 18.43 15.13 -6.79
CA ALA A 467 18.52 15.76 -5.47
C ALA A 467 17.86 17.14 -5.47
N GLN A 468 17.12 17.45 -4.40
CA GLN A 468 16.62 18.81 -4.11
C GLN A 468 17.67 19.65 -3.38
N ASN A 469 18.44 19.02 -2.49
CA ASN A 469 19.53 19.66 -1.76
C ASN A 469 20.69 18.67 -1.59
N VAL A 470 21.92 19.19 -1.65
CA VAL A 470 23.15 18.43 -1.41
C VAL A 470 23.97 19.20 -0.36
N GLU A 471 24.30 18.51 0.71
CA GLU A 471 24.97 19.05 1.90
C GLU A 471 26.28 18.28 2.12
N LEU A 472 27.35 18.98 2.52
CA LEU A 472 28.62 18.38 2.90
C LEU A 472 28.91 18.65 4.36
N ASN A 473 28.89 17.60 5.18
CA ASN A 473 29.27 17.65 6.58
C ASN A 473 30.76 17.32 6.74
N ILE A 474 31.50 18.23 7.36
CA ILE A 474 32.92 18.12 7.68
C ILE A 474 33.09 18.44 9.17
N GLY A 475 33.39 17.43 9.98
CA GLY A 475 33.63 17.60 11.42
C GLY A 475 32.46 18.24 12.20
N GLY A 476 31.22 18.02 11.77
CA GLY A 476 30.03 18.61 12.39
C GLY A 476 29.60 19.97 11.83
N LYS A 477 30.31 20.52 10.84
CA LYS A 477 29.89 21.71 10.09
C LYS A 477 29.30 21.29 8.74
N THR A 478 28.11 21.79 8.42
CA THR A 478 27.40 21.50 7.16
C THR A 478 27.51 22.68 6.19
N GLU A 479 27.82 22.40 4.93
CA GLU A 479 27.88 23.37 3.82
C GLU A 479 26.96 22.92 2.68
N ILE A 480 26.18 23.83 2.09
CA ILE A 480 25.31 23.51 0.94
C ILE A 480 26.15 23.52 -0.35
N LEU A 481 25.95 22.52 -1.21
CA LEU A 481 26.66 22.32 -2.47
C LEU A 481 25.74 22.39 -3.69
N THR A 482 26.35 22.58 -4.85
CA THR A 482 25.75 22.29 -6.17
C THR A 482 25.63 20.78 -6.39
N ASN A 483 24.69 20.34 -7.22
CA ASN A 483 24.49 18.90 -7.52
C ASN A 483 25.68 18.23 -8.23
N LYS A 484 26.62 18.99 -8.81
CA LYS A 484 27.83 18.48 -9.46
C LYS A 484 28.94 19.53 -9.43
N ASP A 485 30.09 19.18 -8.87
CA ASP A 485 31.27 20.05 -8.82
C ASP A 485 32.57 19.30 -8.49
N GLU A 486 33.70 20.01 -8.48
CA GLU A 486 34.95 19.52 -7.90
C GLU A 486 35.71 20.58 -7.07
N ARG A 487 35.98 20.27 -5.78
CA ARG A 487 36.55 21.20 -4.80
C ARG A 487 37.91 20.74 -4.30
N ASN A 488 38.91 21.62 -4.41
CA ASN A 488 40.23 21.40 -3.80
C ASN A 488 40.14 21.58 -2.28
N ILE A 489 40.75 20.64 -1.55
CA ILE A 489 40.77 20.55 -0.08
C ILE A 489 42.21 20.31 0.41
N ASN A 490 42.56 20.90 1.54
CA ASN A 490 43.85 20.74 2.21
C ASN A 490 43.61 20.45 3.71
N PRO A 491 43.12 19.25 4.07
CA PRO A 491 43.00 18.87 5.47
C PRO A 491 44.40 18.72 6.09
N THR A 492 44.57 19.27 7.30
CA THR A 492 45.82 19.16 8.07
C THR A 492 45.92 17.89 8.91
N GLU A 493 44.77 17.25 9.19
CA GLU A 493 44.64 16.03 9.97
C GLU A 493 43.63 15.07 9.28
N HIS A 494 43.57 13.81 9.72
CA HIS A 494 42.67 12.80 9.16
C HIS A 494 41.20 13.27 9.18
N THR A 495 40.61 13.51 8.00
CA THR A 495 39.30 14.17 7.87
C THR A 495 38.30 13.29 7.13
N LYS A 496 37.11 13.11 7.72
CA LYS A 496 35.94 12.45 7.12
C LYS A 496 35.00 13.50 6.54
N TYR A 497 34.58 13.28 5.30
CA TYR A 497 33.64 14.08 4.54
C TYR A 497 32.38 13.25 4.33
N VAL A 498 31.22 13.74 4.78
CA VAL A 498 29.92 13.06 4.59
C VAL A 498 29.04 13.92 3.70
N LEU A 499 28.73 13.41 2.52
CA LEU A 499 27.74 13.97 1.61
C LEU A 499 26.35 13.51 2.08
N ILE A 500 25.46 14.46 2.38
CA ILE A 500 24.08 14.26 2.79
C ILE A 500 23.20 14.80 1.67
N ILE A 501 22.25 14.01 1.18
CA ILE A 501 21.44 14.34 0.00
C ILE A 501 19.96 14.26 0.38
N THR A 502 19.24 15.36 0.23
CA THR A 502 17.77 15.38 0.31
C THR A 502 17.20 15.08 -1.07
N ALA A 503 16.35 14.07 -1.17
CA ALA A 503 15.63 13.70 -2.38
C ALA A 503 14.64 14.79 -2.82
N LEU A 504 14.04 14.62 -4.01
CA LEU A 504 13.04 15.52 -4.57
C LEU A 504 11.74 15.62 -3.75
N ASP A 505 11.52 14.74 -2.77
CA ASP A 505 10.38 14.78 -1.85
C ASP A 505 10.58 15.72 -0.64
N GLY A 506 11.77 16.32 -0.50
CA GLY A 506 12.14 17.22 0.60
C GLY A 506 12.31 16.56 1.97
N ILE A 507 12.12 15.24 2.08
CA ILE A 507 12.02 14.51 3.36
C ILE A 507 13.06 13.37 3.42
N THR A 508 13.16 12.56 2.36
CA THR A 508 14.05 11.41 2.33
C THR A 508 15.49 11.86 2.19
N LYS A 509 16.32 11.56 3.20
CA LYS A 509 17.77 11.77 3.15
C LYS A 509 18.53 10.47 2.88
N THR A 510 19.64 10.57 2.14
CA THR A 510 20.63 9.50 1.98
C THR A 510 22.05 10.06 2.13
N GLU A 511 23.01 9.23 2.54
CA GLU A 511 24.36 9.68 2.91
C GLU A 511 25.46 8.85 2.24
N LYS A 512 26.60 9.48 1.97
CA LYS A 512 27.81 8.82 1.46
C LYS A 512 29.07 9.47 2.03
N GLU A 513 30.04 8.65 2.44
CA GLU A 513 31.28 9.14 3.06
C GLU A 513 32.55 8.90 2.23
N VAL A 514 33.51 9.81 2.38
CA VAL A 514 34.88 9.74 1.88
C VAL A 514 35.82 10.20 3.00
N THR A 515 36.89 9.48 3.25
CA THR A 515 37.92 9.85 4.23
C THR A 515 39.22 10.20 3.52
N VAL A 516 39.83 11.32 3.90
CA VAL A 516 41.17 11.73 3.47
C VAL A 516 42.11 11.63 4.67
N LYS A 517 43.08 10.73 4.60
CA LYS A 517 44.13 10.57 5.60
C LYS A 517 45.32 11.48 5.27
N VAL A 518 45.84 12.15 6.29
CA VAL A 518 46.93 13.12 6.18
C VAL A 518 48.13 12.59 6.95
N PHE A 519 49.29 12.52 6.31
CA PHE A 519 50.51 11.99 6.89
C PHE A 519 51.60 13.07 6.93
N LYS A 520 52.26 13.22 8.08
CA LYS A 520 53.45 14.05 8.21
C LYS A 520 54.67 13.26 7.72
N LYS A 521 55.72 13.97 7.30
CA LYS A 521 57.01 13.32 6.99
C LYS A 521 57.57 12.70 8.26
N ILE A 522 58.27 11.58 8.11
CA ILE A 522 58.96 10.91 9.21
C ILE A 522 60.22 11.70 9.54
N GLU A 523 60.44 11.94 10.83
CA GLU A 523 61.62 12.63 11.33
C GLU A 523 62.35 11.69 12.30
N ILE A 524 63.61 11.37 11.99
CA ILE A 524 64.49 10.60 12.89
C ILE A 524 65.36 11.65 13.60
N LYS A 525 64.95 12.04 14.81
CA LYS A 525 65.65 13.05 15.61
C LYS A 525 66.96 12.52 16.17
N SER A 526 66.97 11.25 16.59
CA SER A 526 68.15 10.58 17.10
C SER A 526 68.13 9.09 16.79
N PHE A 527 69.33 8.55 16.55
CA PHE A 527 69.63 7.13 16.63
C PHE A 527 71.07 7.01 17.13
N THR A 528 71.26 6.47 18.33
CA THR A 528 72.55 6.48 19.06
C THR A 528 72.78 5.13 19.77
N SER A 529 74.00 4.94 20.29
CA SER A 529 74.32 3.88 21.25
C SER A 529 75.06 4.48 22.44
N ASP A 530 74.91 3.87 23.61
CA ASP A 530 75.74 4.12 24.78
C ASP A 530 77.25 3.88 24.54
N PHE A 531 77.60 2.83 23.80
CA PHE A 531 78.99 2.47 23.45
C PHE A 531 79.18 2.25 21.94
N ILE A 532 80.21 2.87 21.36
CA ILE A 532 80.70 2.59 19.99
C ILE A 532 81.94 1.68 19.96
N PHE A 533 82.53 1.43 21.13
CA PHE A 533 83.60 0.46 21.39
C PHE A 533 83.20 -0.36 22.61
N VAL A 534 83.16 -1.69 22.49
CA VAL A 534 82.65 -2.57 23.56
C VAL A 534 83.46 -3.86 23.67
N VAL A 535 83.54 -4.45 24.86
CA VAL A 535 84.11 -5.80 25.09
C VAL A 535 83.00 -6.84 25.15
N GLN A 536 83.28 -8.08 24.75
CA GLN A 536 82.26 -9.13 24.46
C GLN A 536 81.30 -9.47 25.61
N SER A 537 81.65 -9.14 26.86
CA SER A 537 80.83 -9.36 28.06
C SER A 537 79.84 -8.22 28.37
N ILE A 538 79.99 -7.04 27.77
CA ILE A 538 79.15 -5.86 28.05
C ILE A 538 78.10 -5.71 26.92
N PRO A 539 76.80 -5.62 27.23
CA PRO A 539 75.78 -5.27 26.24
C PRO A 539 75.84 -3.79 25.86
N ILE A 540 75.36 -3.46 24.66
CA ILE A 540 75.08 -2.08 24.25
C ILE A 540 73.58 -1.80 24.26
N THR A 541 73.21 -0.53 24.38
CA THR A 541 71.85 -0.01 24.31
C THR A 541 71.72 0.95 23.12
N LEU A 542 71.23 0.41 22.00
CA LEU A 542 70.82 1.22 20.85
C LEU A 542 69.56 1.99 21.22
N THR A 543 69.50 3.30 20.97
CA THR A 543 68.38 4.18 21.38
C THR A 543 67.97 5.08 20.21
N TRP A 544 66.67 5.37 20.05
CA TRP A 544 66.17 6.26 18.99
C TRP A 544 64.96 7.09 19.43
N GLU A 545 64.84 8.27 18.82
CA GLU A 545 63.65 9.11 18.84
C GLU A 545 63.20 9.37 17.40
N VAL A 546 61.97 8.96 17.07
CA VAL A 546 61.39 9.04 15.73
C VAL A 546 59.96 9.56 15.81
N GLU A 547 59.63 10.61 15.06
CA GLU A 547 58.27 11.11 14.91
C GLU A 547 57.62 10.67 13.59
N ASN A 548 56.29 10.59 13.62
CA ASN A 548 55.41 10.36 12.46
C ASN A 548 55.59 9.03 11.71
N ALA A 549 56.48 8.13 12.17
CA ALA A 549 56.54 6.75 11.74
C ALA A 549 55.39 5.93 12.38
N SER A 550 54.77 5.03 11.61
CA SER A 550 53.88 3.99 12.15
C SER A 550 54.53 2.61 12.17
N LYS A 551 55.76 2.51 11.64
CA LYS A 551 56.59 1.31 11.67
C LYS A 551 58.07 1.68 11.76
N ILE A 552 58.83 0.98 12.60
CA ILE A 552 60.28 1.10 12.73
C ILE A 552 60.89 -0.31 12.69
N ILE A 553 61.77 -0.56 11.71
CA ILE A 553 62.58 -1.76 11.60
C ILE A 553 64.04 -1.39 11.89
N ILE A 554 64.66 -2.02 12.88
CA ILE A 554 66.12 -1.96 13.02
C ILE A 554 66.77 -3.09 12.21
N GLU A 555 67.87 -2.79 11.54
CA GLU A 555 68.57 -3.67 10.60
C GLU A 555 70.07 -3.63 10.88
N ASP A 556 70.70 -4.80 11.02
CA ASP A 556 72.18 -4.93 11.03
C ASP A 556 72.75 -5.20 9.63
N ASP A 557 74.06 -5.04 9.48
CA ASP A 557 74.78 -5.30 8.22
C ASP A 557 74.97 -6.79 7.87
N PHE A 558 74.48 -7.70 8.70
CA PHE A 558 74.29 -9.11 8.34
C PHE A 558 72.87 -9.41 7.85
N GLY A 559 72.03 -8.36 7.71
CA GLY A 559 70.68 -8.43 7.15
C GLY A 559 69.60 -8.86 8.16
N LYS A 560 69.93 -9.01 9.45
CA LYS A 560 68.96 -9.31 10.50
C LYS A 560 68.08 -8.08 10.73
N GLN A 561 66.78 -8.24 10.50
CA GLN A 561 65.79 -7.19 10.73
C GLN A 561 64.92 -7.53 11.95
N ARG A 562 64.59 -6.53 12.76
CA ARG A 562 63.67 -6.64 13.90
C ARG A 562 62.68 -5.48 13.88
N ASP A 563 61.40 -5.79 14.05
CA ASP A 563 60.37 -4.77 14.26
C ASP A 563 60.48 -4.24 15.69
N VAL A 564 60.62 -2.92 15.80
CA VAL A 564 60.81 -2.19 17.06
C VAL A 564 59.88 -0.98 17.15
N SER A 565 58.77 -1.01 16.38
CA SER A 565 57.81 0.10 16.24
C SER A 565 57.18 0.59 17.55
N ASN A 566 57.14 -0.26 18.58
CA ASN A 566 56.59 0.02 19.90
C ASN A 566 57.68 0.14 20.98
N SER A 567 58.88 0.60 20.59
CA SER A 567 60.04 0.73 21.48
C SER A 567 60.90 1.93 21.09
N SER A 568 61.67 2.46 22.04
CA SER A 568 62.63 3.56 21.83
C SER A 568 64.10 3.13 22.04
N ASN A 569 64.32 1.87 22.43
CA ASN A 569 65.65 1.31 22.62
C ASN A 569 65.68 -0.19 22.35
N LEU A 570 66.89 -0.72 22.19
CA LEU A 570 67.18 -2.14 22.06
C LEU A 570 68.55 -2.49 22.67
N ILE A 571 68.55 -3.47 23.56
CA ILE A 571 69.77 -4.05 24.13
C ILE A 571 70.26 -5.18 23.21
N GLU A 572 71.53 -5.16 22.81
CA GLU A 572 72.18 -6.23 22.02
C GLU A 572 73.57 -6.58 22.59
N HIS A 573 73.98 -7.84 22.41
CA HIS A 573 75.31 -8.33 22.81
C HIS A 573 76.20 -8.52 21.58
N ILE A 574 77.25 -7.71 21.49
CA ILE A 574 78.10 -7.63 20.29
C ILE A 574 79.16 -8.74 20.30
N LYS A 575 79.21 -9.52 19.22
CA LYS A 575 80.09 -10.71 19.07
C LYS A 575 81.19 -10.53 18.02
N LYS A 576 81.14 -9.45 17.25
CA LYS A 576 82.04 -9.02 16.17
C LYS A 576 81.66 -7.58 15.80
N ASP A 577 82.54 -6.88 15.10
CA ASP A 577 82.22 -5.56 14.54
C ASP A 577 80.96 -5.63 13.67
N CYS A 578 80.11 -4.61 13.79
CA CYS A 578 78.81 -4.55 13.12
C CYS A 578 78.31 -3.11 12.99
N THR A 579 77.39 -2.90 12.06
CA THR A 579 76.72 -1.61 11.89
C THR A 579 75.20 -1.76 11.89
N TYR A 580 74.52 -0.90 12.64
CA TYR A 580 73.06 -0.86 12.74
C TYR A 580 72.50 0.39 12.04
N ARG A 581 71.27 0.28 11.52
CA ARG A 581 70.44 1.42 11.08
C ARG A 581 68.97 1.15 11.41
N ILE A 582 68.16 2.21 11.54
CA ILE A 582 66.70 2.10 11.57
C ILE A 582 66.10 2.53 10.22
N ARG A 583 65.12 1.76 9.77
CA ARG A 583 64.23 2.06 8.63
C ARG A 583 62.84 2.33 9.17
N CYS A 584 62.35 3.54 8.94
CA CYS A 584 61.08 4.01 9.46
C CYS A 584 60.10 4.18 8.29
N SER A 585 58.85 3.76 8.44
CA SER A 585 57.81 3.98 7.44
C SER A 585 56.48 4.38 8.05
N ASN A 586 55.65 5.02 7.23
CA ASN A 586 54.24 5.25 7.51
C ASN A 586 53.42 5.00 6.22
N ASP A 587 52.13 5.28 6.28
CA ASP A 587 51.15 4.96 5.24
C ASP A 587 51.39 5.69 3.88
N LEU A 588 52.38 6.59 3.80
CA LEU A 588 52.79 7.38 2.63
C LEU A 588 54.32 7.63 2.50
N PHE A 589 55.07 7.72 3.59
CA PHE A 589 56.50 8.10 3.61
C PHE A 589 57.42 7.00 4.15
N ASN A 590 58.70 7.09 3.80
CA ASN A 590 59.78 6.26 4.34
C ASN A 590 60.98 7.14 4.70
N ALA A 591 61.72 6.77 5.74
CA ALA A 591 62.98 7.37 6.17
C ALA A 591 63.97 6.28 6.61
N VAL A 592 65.27 6.58 6.59
CA VAL A 592 66.33 5.66 7.04
C VAL A 592 67.37 6.48 7.77
N SER A 593 67.87 6.00 8.91
CA SER A 593 68.95 6.65 9.65
C SER A 593 70.29 6.48 8.94
N GLU A 594 71.28 7.27 9.37
CA GLU A 594 72.68 6.90 9.19
C GLU A 594 73.02 5.59 9.93
N LYS A 595 74.20 5.03 9.66
CA LYS A 595 74.69 3.82 10.31
C LYS A 595 75.46 4.16 11.58
N ILE A 596 75.06 3.59 12.71
CA ILE A 596 75.96 3.48 13.88
C ILE A 596 76.91 2.32 13.62
N SER A 597 78.20 2.52 13.88
CA SER A 597 79.21 1.45 13.84
C SER A 597 79.66 1.11 15.25
N ILE A 598 79.64 -0.19 15.59
CA ILE A 598 80.07 -0.70 16.89
C ILE A 598 81.26 -1.62 16.66
N ASN A 599 82.38 -1.34 17.33
CA ASN A 599 83.61 -2.11 17.20
C ASN A 599 83.85 -2.94 18.47
N LEU A 600 84.27 -4.19 18.29
CA LEU A 600 84.57 -5.11 19.38
C LEU A 600 86.05 -4.97 19.80
N VAL A 601 86.29 -4.45 20.99
CA VAL A 601 87.63 -4.35 21.57
C VAL A 601 88.11 -5.75 21.95
N GLN A 602 89.02 -6.31 21.14
CA GLN A 602 89.62 -7.62 21.41
C GLN A 602 90.61 -7.54 22.57
N ASN A 603 90.41 -8.38 23.58
CA ASN A 603 91.25 -8.41 24.77
C ASN A 603 92.57 -9.15 24.49
N LYS A 604 93.59 -8.44 24.02
CA LYS A 604 94.83 -9.03 23.46
C LYS A 604 95.86 -9.49 24.51
N TYR A 605 95.40 -10.03 25.63
CA TYR A 605 96.22 -10.52 26.75
C TYR A 605 95.67 -11.84 27.32
N GLU A 606 95.71 -12.91 26.51
CA GLU A 606 95.45 -14.29 26.97
C GLU A 606 96.46 -15.28 26.36
N LEU A 607 97.73 -14.85 26.30
CA LEU A 607 98.94 -15.62 25.98
C LEU A 607 100.13 -15.01 26.76
N ASP A 608 101.23 -15.74 26.87
CA ASP A 608 102.52 -15.31 27.46
C ASP A 608 102.58 -15.05 29.00
N LEU A 609 101.92 -15.89 29.81
CA LEU A 609 102.14 -15.95 31.28
C LEU A 609 102.72 -17.29 31.81
N ASN A 610 103.05 -18.25 30.95
CA ASN A 610 103.63 -19.55 31.34
C ASN A 610 105.17 -19.64 31.14
N GLY A 611 105.84 -18.55 30.75
CA GLY A 611 107.18 -18.64 30.12
C GLY A 611 108.41 -18.23 30.95
N LEU A 612 108.28 -17.40 32.01
CA LEU A 612 109.43 -16.70 32.58
C LEU A 612 109.52 -16.76 34.12
N VAL A 613 110.29 -17.72 34.61
CA VAL A 613 110.96 -17.67 35.93
C VAL A 613 112.43 -18.08 35.79
N PRO A 614 113.36 -17.12 35.78
CA PRO A 614 114.69 -17.31 36.35
C PRO A 614 114.73 -16.83 37.81
N ARG A 615 115.77 -17.21 38.54
CA ARG A 615 115.90 -16.95 39.99
C ARG A 615 116.78 -15.74 40.29
N PHE A 616 116.67 -15.25 41.52
CA PHE A 616 117.55 -14.26 42.15
C PHE A 616 119.04 -14.59 41.95
N ASP A 617 119.85 -13.55 41.74
CA ASP A 617 121.02 -13.27 42.59
C ASP A 617 121.58 -11.84 42.35
N GLN A 618 122.17 -11.25 43.39
CA GLN A 618 123.08 -10.07 43.42
C GLN A 618 122.60 -8.65 42.96
N ILE A 619 122.23 -7.85 43.97
CA ILE A 619 122.65 -6.46 44.32
C ILE A 619 123.12 -5.47 43.21
N LEU A 620 122.62 -4.22 43.29
CA LEU A 620 122.99 -3.05 42.46
C LEU A 620 124.51 -2.76 42.41
N PRO A 621 124.99 -2.17 41.29
CA PRO A 621 125.23 -0.71 41.33
C PRO A 621 124.66 0.06 40.13
N ASP A 622 124.40 1.35 40.33
CA ASP A 622 124.10 2.33 39.27
C ASP A 622 125.40 2.93 38.71
N ILE A 623 125.53 3.06 37.38
CA ILE A 623 126.35 4.06 36.63
C ILE A 623 126.26 3.82 35.10
N GLY A 624 125.62 4.76 34.39
CA GLY A 624 126.26 5.56 33.34
C GLY A 624 126.57 5.03 31.92
N LYS A 625 125.69 5.42 30.97
CA LYS A 625 125.93 5.67 29.51
C LYS A 625 126.08 4.42 28.62
N ALA A 626 125.67 4.40 27.34
CA ALA A 626 125.12 5.42 26.41
C ALA A 626 124.25 4.69 25.34
N ILE A 627 123.51 5.26 24.36
CA ILE A 627 123.18 6.62 23.84
C ILE A 627 121.87 6.42 23.00
N ASN A 628 120.94 7.35 22.74
CA ASN A 628 120.72 8.78 23.06
C ASN A 628 119.25 8.97 23.55
N LEU A 629 118.72 10.13 23.96
CA LEU A 629 118.14 11.27 23.20
C LEU A 629 117.22 10.90 22.01
N ASP A 630 116.02 11.47 21.88
CA ASP A 630 115.61 12.79 22.39
C ASP A 630 114.73 12.83 23.66
N ARG A 631 114.59 14.03 24.25
CA ARG A 631 113.79 14.33 25.45
C ARG A 631 112.78 15.45 25.20
N ASP A 632 111.57 15.30 25.71
CA ASP A 632 111.08 16.13 26.83
C ASP A 632 109.61 15.79 27.11
N PHE A 633 109.05 15.87 28.31
CA PHE A 633 109.53 15.88 29.69
C PHE A 633 108.20 15.88 30.47
N ILE A 634 107.75 14.71 30.93
CA ILE A 634 106.62 14.65 31.87
C ILE A 634 107.18 15.09 33.23
N PRO A 635 106.73 16.21 33.83
CA PRO A 635 107.09 16.55 35.19
C PRO A 635 106.35 15.59 36.12
N SER A 636 107.11 14.75 36.83
CA SER A 636 106.59 13.91 37.91
C SER A 636 105.88 14.75 38.96
N LEU A 637 104.67 14.33 39.37
CA LEU A 637 104.05 14.81 40.60
C LEU A 637 103.93 13.66 41.61
N ASP A 638 104.10 14.03 42.88
CA ASP A 638 104.18 13.14 44.04
C ASP A 638 102.81 12.51 44.36
N TYR A 639 102.79 11.19 44.56
CA TYR A 639 101.56 10.38 44.70
C TYR A 639 101.04 10.27 46.15
N GLU A 640 101.75 10.81 47.14
CA GLU A 640 101.46 10.60 48.57
C GLU A 640 100.45 11.60 49.19
N LYS A 641 99.87 12.56 48.45
CA LYS A 641 99.03 13.63 49.07
C LYS A 641 97.65 13.91 48.46
N VAL A 642 96.66 13.59 49.29
CA VAL A 642 95.27 14.11 49.38
C VAL A 642 94.22 13.45 48.46
N LEU A 643 93.44 12.55 49.08
CA LEU A 643 92.12 12.11 48.62
C LEU A 643 91.05 13.21 48.77
N ASN A 644 89.94 13.02 48.04
CA ASN A 644 88.62 13.64 48.24
C ASN A 644 88.51 15.18 48.25
N ILE A 645 88.23 15.76 47.08
CA ILE A 645 87.27 16.88 46.95
C ILE A 645 86.31 16.55 45.79
N GLN A 646 85.02 16.87 45.98
CA GLN A 646 83.93 16.62 45.01
C GLN A 646 84.00 17.57 43.81
N THR A 647 83.48 17.12 42.66
CA THR A 647 83.30 17.95 41.46
C THR A 647 82.34 19.11 41.71
N ILE A 648 82.62 20.26 41.10
CA ILE A 648 81.75 21.44 41.09
C ILE A 648 81.37 21.74 39.63
N ASP A 649 80.08 21.86 39.36
CA ASP A 649 79.57 22.20 38.03
C ASP A 649 79.94 23.62 37.61
N CYS A 650 80.34 23.78 36.35
CA CYS A 650 80.61 25.07 35.73
C CYS A 650 79.97 25.08 34.32
N ASN A 651 78.75 25.60 34.21
CA ASN A 651 78.12 25.85 32.92
C ASN A 651 78.90 26.93 32.15
N LEU A 652 79.23 26.64 30.89
CA LEU A 652 79.95 27.56 30.01
C LEU A 652 79.13 27.71 28.72
N SER A 653 78.71 28.94 28.44
CA SER A 653 77.89 29.29 27.27
C SER A 653 78.76 29.99 26.23
N ILE A 654 78.57 29.67 24.95
CA ILE A 654 79.26 30.31 23.83
C ILE A 654 78.21 30.95 22.94
N ASP A 655 78.30 32.26 22.74
CA ASP A 655 77.52 32.99 21.74
C ASP A 655 78.40 33.22 20.50
N LEU A 656 77.93 32.77 19.33
CA LEU A 656 78.68 32.82 18.08
C LEU A 656 78.35 34.06 17.22
N SER A 657 77.51 34.98 17.70
CA SER A 657 77.04 36.13 16.92
C SER A 657 78.11 37.21 16.66
N ASN A 658 79.06 37.42 17.58
CA ASN A 658 80.05 38.50 17.50
C ASN A 658 81.52 38.10 17.81
N GLY A 659 81.81 36.82 18.09
CA GLY A 659 83.18 36.30 18.23
C GLY A 659 83.90 36.59 19.55
N GLU A 660 83.27 37.26 20.52
CA GLU A 660 83.81 37.43 21.89
C GLU A 660 83.26 36.38 22.87
N ILE A 661 84.07 35.99 23.86
CA ILE A 661 83.72 34.99 24.88
C ILE A 661 83.61 35.68 26.25
N GLU A 662 82.38 35.98 26.69
CA GLU A 662 82.10 36.38 28.08
C GLU A 662 82.03 35.17 29.03
N THR A 663 82.54 35.31 30.26
CA THR A 663 82.34 34.31 31.33
C THR A 663 81.73 34.94 32.59
N LYS A 664 80.43 34.71 32.82
CA LYS A 664 79.72 35.21 34.01
C LYS A 664 79.91 34.27 35.22
N ILE A 665 81.06 34.39 35.87
CA ILE A 665 81.37 33.65 37.11
C ILE A 665 80.58 34.24 38.29
N ALA A 666 79.73 33.43 38.92
CA ALA A 666 79.06 33.79 40.17
C ALA A 666 80.07 33.90 41.35
N LYS A 667 79.77 34.74 42.34
CA LYS A 667 80.73 35.23 43.34
C LYS A 667 81.45 34.14 44.15
N LYS A 668 82.75 34.39 44.40
CA LYS A 668 83.71 33.69 45.29
C LYS A 668 84.22 32.31 44.84
N ILE A 669 85.46 32.28 44.35
CA ILE A 669 86.52 31.32 44.74
C ILE A 669 87.89 32.00 44.54
N THR A 670 88.86 31.75 45.41
CA THR A 670 90.08 32.57 45.52
C THR A 670 91.35 31.80 45.10
N LYS A 671 91.66 31.75 43.79
CA LYS A 671 93.01 31.44 43.22
C LYS A 671 93.05 31.59 41.68
N PRO A 672 93.45 32.76 41.12
CA PRO A 672 93.27 33.03 39.68
C PRO A 672 94.19 32.28 38.70
N LYS A 673 95.38 31.82 39.12
CA LYS A 673 96.44 31.40 38.17
C LYS A 673 96.17 30.11 37.41
N ILE A 674 95.59 29.08 38.04
CA ILE A 674 95.43 27.76 37.40
C ILE A 674 94.33 27.80 36.32
N ILE A 675 93.18 28.42 36.63
CA ILE A 675 92.06 28.54 35.69
C ILE A 675 92.47 29.33 34.44
N LYS A 676 93.27 30.41 34.58
CA LYS A 676 93.75 31.19 33.43
C LYS A 676 94.61 30.35 32.46
N ILE A 677 95.48 29.49 32.99
CA ILE A 677 96.33 28.59 32.19
C ILE A 677 95.48 27.55 31.43
N ILE A 678 94.43 27.02 32.07
CA ILE A 678 93.50 26.07 31.43
C ILE A 678 92.71 26.76 30.30
N VAL A 679 92.19 27.98 30.54
CA VAL A 679 91.45 28.76 29.53
C VAL A 679 92.35 29.16 28.36
N GLU A 680 93.60 29.56 28.60
CA GLU A 680 94.54 29.90 27.51
C GLU A 680 94.95 28.68 26.68
N LYS A 681 95.14 27.50 27.30
CA LYS A 681 95.35 26.24 26.55
C LYS A 681 94.13 25.82 25.72
N LEU A 682 92.91 25.98 26.25
CA LEU A 682 91.68 25.71 25.49
C LEU A 682 91.55 26.66 24.29
N LYS A 683 91.87 27.96 24.47
CA LYS A 683 91.90 28.92 23.35
C LYS A 683 92.92 28.56 22.29
N SER A 684 94.14 28.14 22.65
CA SER A 684 95.14 27.75 21.64
C SER A 684 94.73 26.48 20.86
N TYR A 685 94.07 25.52 21.51
CA TYR A 685 93.64 24.28 20.85
C TYR A 685 92.54 24.53 19.80
N ILE A 686 91.65 25.49 20.08
CA ILE A 686 90.56 25.92 19.18
C ILE A 686 91.06 26.77 18.00
N GLN A 687 92.26 27.37 18.09
CA GLN A 687 92.85 28.19 17.01
C GLN A 687 93.79 27.43 16.07
N THR A 688 93.92 26.11 16.21
CA THR A 688 94.73 25.25 15.32
C THR A 688 93.97 23.99 14.86
N SER A 689 92.66 24.12 14.64
CA SER A 689 91.78 23.12 14.01
C SER A 689 91.06 23.75 12.82
#